data_AF-A0A933IMT9-F1
#
_entry.id   AF-A0A933IMT9-F1
#
_cell.length_a   1.000
_cell.length_b   1.000
_cell.length_c   1.000
_cell.angle_alpha   90.00
_cell.angle_beta   90.00
_cell.angle_gamma   90.00
#
_symmetry.space_group_name_H-M   'P 1'
#
loop_
_entity.id
_entity.type
_entity.pdbx_description
1 polymer ?
#
loop_
_entity_poly.entity_id
_entity_poly.type
_entity_poly.pdbx_seq_one_letter_code
_entity_poly.pdbx_strand_id
1 'polypeptide(L)'
;MKVGRRDFLKFCIGSAATLGLEASVVGKLSKALAAEGNGLATVVWLNGANCTGCTVSLANMIGTSAPTDIADLLINTINLAFHPNLMGAAGDLAVRVLEEATARPYILAVDGGIPTAFNGHACLLWTEKNAGGQSHEVTAMEAVQRLAPGAQAILAVGTCSSFGGIPGGNPNPTGIRSVSQLSGLPTVNIPGCPPHPNWIVSTIARFLAGASLSLDSQGRPAFLFEGDTHNVHKNCPRKGNGEARNFAQSGCLKELGCNGPRTQADCPKHLWNNGTNWCIGANAVCLACTENGFPDKFSPFYDIASGGEEMQRDFVLTRAEWRGDRSELIIGGEGKPGASAQIFDSQSSALIGATVVASSGLWNITVSQPSTIPCSIRAESEGQTFQRDVDNAPESCGSETPGPGAVPFEFSKAEWRSDTKELRLEGKASPGSNAQLFDAYSGDLLGSAVAASDGKWKLRLPDPRPVPCRVRADCGSTSLEMAVKDAPSDCGSVGPGALQFEFIKAEWRNDTKELRLEGKASPGSNVQLFDAYSGDLLGSAVAASDGKWKSTRKDPRPVPCRVRADCGSTSLEMAVKDAPSNCGSVGPGALPFEFKKAEWRKDNKELRLEGNASQGSNVRLFDAYSGNLLGSAKAASDGKWKLSLHDPRPVPCRVRADCGVETFEKSVKDAPVDCGRNS
;
A
#
# COMPACT_ATOMS: atom_id res chain seq x y z
N MET A 1 -24.90 41.50 13.51
CA MET A 1 -24.33 42.05 14.77
C MET A 1 -22.82 41.86 14.69
N LYS A 2 -22.03 42.94 14.58
CA LYS A 2 -20.56 42.82 14.47
C LYS A 2 -20.01 42.43 15.83
N VAL A 3 -19.60 41.17 15.99
CA VAL A 3 -18.87 40.73 17.19
C VAL A 3 -17.46 41.30 17.08
N GLY A 4 -17.08 42.18 18.00
CA GLY A 4 -15.73 42.75 18.02
C GLY A 4 -14.70 41.72 18.47
N ARG A 5 -13.44 41.89 18.03
CA ARG A 5 -12.27 41.07 18.43
C ARG A 5 -12.19 40.82 19.95
N ARG A 6 -12.64 41.78 20.76
CA ARG A 6 -12.63 41.68 22.22
C ARG A 6 -13.72 40.77 22.78
N ASP A 7 -14.84 40.63 22.09
CA ASP A 7 -15.95 39.76 22.48
C ASP A 7 -15.71 38.32 22.00
N PHE A 8 -15.08 38.15 20.83
CA PHE A 8 -14.60 36.86 20.35
C PHE A 8 -13.52 36.26 21.27
N LEU A 9 -12.52 37.06 21.67
CA LEU A 9 -11.48 36.60 22.60
C LEU A 9 -12.03 36.27 23.99
N LYS A 10 -13.04 37.00 24.48
CA LYS A 10 -13.74 36.67 25.73
C LYS A 10 -14.50 35.35 25.63
N PHE A 11 -15.12 35.08 24.49
CA PHE A 11 -15.76 33.80 24.22
C PHE A 11 -14.73 32.66 24.21
N CYS A 12 -13.61 32.82 23.51
CA CYS A 12 -12.53 31.82 23.48
C CYS A 12 -11.89 31.58 24.86
N ILE A 13 -11.70 32.61 25.68
CA ILE A 13 -11.17 32.46 27.06
C ILE A 13 -12.21 31.79 27.97
N GLY A 14 -13.50 32.12 27.81
CA GLY A 14 -14.60 31.46 28.51
C GLY A 14 -14.71 29.96 28.16
N SER A 15 -14.49 29.61 26.89
CA SER A 15 -14.46 28.23 26.39
C SER A 15 -13.19 27.47 26.79
N ALA A 16 -12.02 28.14 26.86
CA ALA A 16 -10.77 27.52 27.28
C ALA A 16 -10.79 27.09 28.75
N ALA A 17 -11.49 27.84 29.61
CA ALA A 17 -11.71 27.48 31.01
C ALA A 17 -12.64 26.26 31.18
N THR A 18 -13.57 26.04 30.24
CA THR A 18 -14.44 24.85 30.22
C THR A 18 -13.73 23.60 29.66
N LEU A 19 -12.57 23.78 29.01
CA LEU A 19 -11.79 22.73 28.34
C LEU A 19 -10.44 22.44 29.01
N GLY A 20 -10.14 23.04 30.17
CA GLY A 20 -9.00 22.68 31.02
C GLY A 20 -7.61 23.02 30.45
N LEU A 21 -7.49 24.05 29.61
CA LEU A 21 -6.21 24.43 29.01
C LEU A 21 -5.38 25.34 29.93
N GLU A 22 -4.07 25.08 30.03
CA GLU A 22 -3.12 25.98 30.70
C GLU A 22 -2.90 27.29 29.92
N ALA A 23 -2.84 28.41 30.63
CA ALA A 23 -2.68 29.76 30.08
C ALA A 23 -1.39 29.96 29.26
N SER A 24 -0.38 29.12 29.48
CA SER A 24 0.93 29.17 28.82
C SER A 24 0.87 28.79 27.34
N VAL A 25 -0.02 27.87 26.96
CA VAL A 25 -0.22 27.38 25.58
C VAL A 25 -1.01 28.39 24.75
N VAL A 26 -2.03 29.01 25.36
CA VAL A 26 -2.86 30.07 24.76
C VAL A 26 -2.03 31.33 24.41
N GLY A 27 -1.04 31.66 25.25
CA GLY A 27 -0.14 32.80 25.02
C GLY A 27 0.84 32.61 23.85
N LYS A 28 1.28 31.38 23.58
CA LYS A 28 2.19 31.06 22.46
C LYS A 28 1.45 31.00 21.12
N LEU A 29 0.25 30.43 21.11
CA LEU A 29 -0.58 30.32 19.91
C LEU A 29 -1.12 31.69 19.44
N SER A 30 -1.54 32.54 20.38
CA SER A 30 -2.02 33.90 20.07
C SER A 30 -0.94 34.81 19.49
N LYS A 31 0.33 34.61 19.86
CA LYS A 31 1.48 35.31 19.25
C LYS A 31 1.82 34.78 17.85
N ALA A 32 1.68 33.47 17.61
CA ALA A 32 1.94 32.86 16.31
C ALA A 32 0.88 33.23 15.26
N LEU A 33 -0.38 33.38 15.66
CA LEU A 33 -1.50 33.76 14.79
C LEU A 33 -1.63 35.29 14.58
N ALA A 34 -0.91 36.10 15.36
CA ALA A 34 -0.97 37.57 15.30
C ALA A 34 0.10 38.21 14.37
N ALA A 35 0.97 37.42 13.74
CA ALA A 35 2.03 37.92 12.86
C ALA A 35 1.55 38.08 11.40
N GLU A 36 0.89 39.22 11.15
CA GLU A 36 0.60 39.93 9.88
C GLU A 36 0.23 39.18 8.57
N GLY A 37 -1.02 39.44 8.15
CA GLY A 37 -1.70 38.96 6.94
C GLY A 37 -3.06 38.36 7.33
N ASN A 38 -4.14 39.16 7.30
CA ASN A 38 -5.55 38.84 7.68
C ASN A 38 -5.82 38.00 8.96
N GLY A 39 -4.81 37.54 9.69
CA GLY A 39 -4.90 36.66 10.87
C GLY A 39 -5.30 35.21 10.55
N LEU A 40 -5.45 34.84 9.28
CA LEU A 40 -5.91 33.51 8.87
C LEU A 40 -4.71 32.57 8.67
N ALA A 41 -4.85 31.31 9.07
CA ALA A 41 -3.80 30.33 8.85
C ALA A 41 -3.63 30.00 7.36
N THR A 42 -2.38 29.92 6.94
CA THR A 42 -2.00 29.60 5.57
C THR A 42 -2.07 28.10 5.34
N VAL A 43 -2.81 27.69 4.31
CA VAL A 43 -2.93 26.32 3.84
C VAL A 43 -2.33 26.22 2.44
N VAL A 44 -1.41 25.28 2.27
CA VAL A 44 -0.82 24.91 0.98
C VAL A 44 -1.31 23.52 0.63
N TRP A 45 -1.97 23.37 -0.52
CA TRP A 45 -2.60 22.13 -0.95
C TRP A 45 -1.91 21.55 -2.19
N LEU A 46 -1.31 20.36 -2.06
CA LEU A 46 -0.69 19.63 -3.16
C LEU A 46 -1.60 18.52 -3.67
N ASN A 47 -1.55 18.27 -4.99
CA ASN A 47 -2.24 17.16 -5.62
C ASN A 47 -1.22 16.09 -6.03
N GLY A 48 -1.27 14.90 -5.42
CA GLY A 48 -0.51 13.73 -5.87
C GLY A 48 -1.25 12.94 -6.97
N ALA A 49 -1.09 11.62 -6.97
CA ALA A 49 -1.92 10.73 -7.78
C ALA A 49 -3.36 10.72 -7.24
N ASN A 50 -4.21 11.56 -7.83
CA ASN A 50 -5.59 11.77 -7.41
C ASN A 50 -6.57 11.80 -8.59
N CYS A 51 -7.86 11.84 -8.27
CA CYS A 51 -8.95 12.07 -9.22
C CYS A 51 -9.64 13.43 -9.03
N THR A 52 -9.06 14.32 -8.20
CA THR A 52 -9.64 15.62 -7.78
C THR A 52 -10.96 15.52 -6.99
N GLY A 53 -11.43 14.29 -6.67
CA GLY A 53 -12.68 14.08 -5.96
C GLY A 53 -12.72 14.74 -4.57
N CYS A 54 -11.59 14.83 -3.87
CA CYS A 54 -11.53 15.47 -2.55
C CYS A 54 -11.74 16.98 -2.64
N THR A 55 -11.13 17.66 -3.61
CA THR A 55 -11.41 19.09 -3.90
C THR A 55 -12.87 19.30 -4.29
N VAL A 56 -13.43 18.45 -5.16
CA VAL A 56 -14.85 18.57 -5.55
C VAL A 56 -15.77 18.36 -4.35
N SER A 57 -15.43 17.42 -3.46
CA SER A 57 -16.16 17.20 -2.20
C SER A 57 -16.12 18.45 -1.32
N LEU A 58 -14.94 19.04 -1.10
CA LEU A 58 -14.76 20.29 -0.36
C LEU A 58 -15.57 21.45 -0.98
N ALA A 59 -15.62 21.56 -2.31
CA ALA A 59 -16.40 22.58 -2.99
C ALA A 59 -17.92 22.42 -2.83
N ASN A 60 -18.40 21.21 -2.53
CA ASN A 60 -19.81 20.92 -2.21
C ASN A 60 -20.16 21.13 -0.73
N MET A 61 -19.28 21.79 0.03
CA MET A 61 -19.53 22.10 1.42
C MET A 61 -20.71 23.05 1.57
N ILE A 62 -21.69 22.63 2.37
CA ILE A 62 -22.87 23.40 2.76
C ILE A 62 -23.10 23.13 4.25
N GLY A 63 -23.11 24.20 5.04
CA GLY A 63 -23.24 24.17 6.49
C GLY A 63 -24.28 25.16 7.00
N THR A 64 -24.87 24.83 8.15
CA THR A 64 -25.81 25.72 8.85
C THR A 64 -25.13 26.69 9.80
N SER A 65 -23.80 26.62 9.93
CA SER A 65 -22.95 27.45 10.77
C SER A 65 -21.64 27.75 10.05
N ALA A 66 -21.02 28.89 10.33
CA ALA A 66 -19.77 29.30 9.67
C ALA A 66 -18.62 28.27 9.87
N PRO A 67 -17.82 27.98 8.83
CA PRO A 67 -18.04 28.41 7.44
C PRO A 67 -19.30 27.76 6.86
N THR A 68 -20.18 28.53 6.22
CA THR A 68 -21.46 27.99 5.71
C THR A 68 -21.33 27.38 4.31
N ASP A 69 -20.32 27.77 3.55
CA ASP A 69 -20.02 27.26 2.22
C ASP A 69 -18.53 27.44 1.89
N ILE A 70 -18.13 27.02 0.69
CA ILE A 70 -16.75 27.14 0.22
C ILE A 70 -16.29 28.61 0.11
N ALA A 71 -17.17 29.55 -0.23
CA ALA A 71 -16.79 30.96 -0.32
C ALA A 71 -16.49 31.53 1.07
N ASP A 72 -17.31 31.21 2.08
CA ASP A 72 -17.09 31.59 3.47
C ASP A 72 -15.79 30.97 4.04
N LEU A 73 -15.51 29.71 3.68
CA LEU A 73 -14.24 29.05 4.04
C LEU A 73 -13.04 29.82 3.47
N LEU A 74 -13.06 30.11 2.17
CA LEU A 74 -11.93 30.73 1.45
C LEU A 74 -11.74 32.22 1.77
N ILE A 75 -12.82 32.95 2.09
CA ILE A 75 -12.75 34.40 2.34
C ILE A 75 -12.50 34.68 3.83
N ASN A 76 -13.14 33.94 4.72
CA ASN A 76 -13.22 34.31 6.14
C ASN A 76 -12.53 33.33 7.11
N THR A 77 -12.18 32.11 6.68
CA THR A 77 -11.73 31.05 7.60
C THR A 77 -10.27 30.65 7.43
N ILE A 78 -9.82 30.45 6.19
CA ILE A 78 -8.43 30.08 5.88
C ILE A 78 -7.85 30.94 4.77
N ASN A 79 -6.53 31.08 4.78
CA ASN A 79 -5.79 31.54 3.61
C ASN A 79 -5.33 30.32 2.80
N LEU A 80 -6.16 29.86 1.86
CA LEU A 80 -5.77 28.79 0.93
C LEU A 80 -4.82 29.36 -0.14
N ALA A 81 -3.55 29.51 0.23
CA ALA A 81 -2.57 30.25 -0.55
C ALA A 81 -2.17 29.53 -1.86
N PHE A 82 -2.16 28.20 -1.83
CA PHE A 82 -1.87 27.39 -3.01
C PHE A 82 -2.86 26.24 -3.10
N HIS A 83 -3.56 26.14 -4.23
CA HIS A 83 -4.43 25.01 -4.54
C HIS A 83 -4.64 24.92 -6.07
N PRO A 84 -4.10 23.89 -6.76
CA PRO A 84 -4.05 23.83 -8.22
C PRO A 84 -5.38 24.03 -8.95
N ASN A 85 -6.49 23.56 -8.36
CA ASN A 85 -7.81 23.65 -8.98
C ASN A 85 -8.60 24.94 -8.68
N LEU A 86 -8.26 25.68 -7.62
CA LEU A 86 -9.08 26.80 -7.11
C LEU A 86 -8.38 28.16 -7.21
N MET A 87 -7.04 28.16 -7.30
CA MET A 87 -6.28 29.40 -7.39
C MET A 87 -6.39 30.06 -8.76
N GLY A 88 -6.29 31.40 -8.81
CA GLY A 88 -6.31 32.15 -10.07
C GLY A 88 -4.97 32.19 -10.81
N ALA A 89 -3.85 31.90 -10.13
CA ALA A 89 -2.52 31.90 -10.73
C ALA A 89 -2.16 30.54 -11.35
N ALA A 90 -1.31 30.54 -12.39
CA ALA A 90 -0.85 29.35 -13.08
C ALA A 90 0.64 29.45 -13.46
N GLY A 91 1.26 28.32 -13.80
CA GLY A 91 2.68 28.24 -14.20
C GLY A 91 3.62 28.83 -13.13
N ASP A 92 4.67 29.52 -13.57
CA ASP A 92 5.68 30.12 -12.70
C ASP A 92 5.10 31.06 -11.63
N LEU A 93 3.97 31.73 -11.93
CA LEU A 93 3.32 32.59 -10.94
C LEU A 93 2.74 31.78 -9.79
N ALA A 94 2.15 30.61 -10.07
CA ALA A 94 1.64 29.72 -9.03
C ALA A 94 2.78 29.17 -8.16
N VAL A 95 3.93 28.86 -8.77
CA VAL A 95 5.13 28.40 -8.06
C VAL A 95 5.68 29.50 -7.14
N ARG A 96 5.74 30.75 -7.60
CA ARG A 96 6.15 31.89 -6.74
C ARG A 96 5.21 32.08 -5.55
N VAL A 97 3.90 31.97 -5.76
CA VAL A 97 2.91 32.05 -4.66
C VAL A 97 3.13 30.92 -3.64
N LEU A 98 3.44 29.71 -4.11
CA LEU A 98 3.80 28.57 -3.23
C LEU A 98 5.06 28.87 -2.41
N GLU A 99 6.12 29.38 -3.04
CA GLU A 99 7.38 29.75 -2.37
C GLU A 99 7.15 30.84 -1.30
N GLU A 100 6.43 31.90 -1.64
CA GLU A 100 6.10 32.99 -0.71
C GLU A 100 5.23 32.50 0.46
N ALA A 101 4.27 31.60 0.20
CA ALA A 101 3.40 31.04 1.23
C ALA A 101 4.16 30.12 2.20
N THR A 102 5.13 29.36 1.69
CA THR A 102 5.91 28.39 2.47
C THR A 102 7.10 29.00 3.21
N ALA A 103 7.44 30.28 2.93
CA ALA A 103 8.42 31.06 3.70
C ALA A 103 7.90 31.53 5.07
N ARG A 104 6.61 31.34 5.36
CA ARG A 104 5.93 31.66 6.64
C ARG A 104 5.34 30.39 7.23
N PRO A 105 4.85 30.35 8.47
CA PRO A 105 4.17 29.16 9.00
C PRO A 105 2.95 28.75 8.15
N TYR A 106 2.86 27.47 7.77
CA TYR A 106 1.80 26.93 6.94
C TYR A 106 1.36 25.52 7.37
N ILE A 107 0.15 25.15 6.96
CA ILE A 107 -0.38 23.78 6.99
C ILE A 107 -0.21 23.19 5.60
N LEU A 108 0.34 21.99 5.50
CA LEU A 108 0.41 21.25 4.25
C LEU A 108 -0.78 20.29 4.15
N ALA A 109 -1.66 20.51 3.18
CA ALA A 109 -2.68 19.56 2.78
C ALA A 109 -2.22 18.80 1.53
N VAL A 110 -2.45 17.49 1.48
CA VAL A 110 -2.09 16.65 0.34
C VAL A 110 -3.30 15.81 -0.06
N ASP A 111 -3.75 15.94 -1.30
CA ASP A 111 -4.79 15.11 -1.93
C ASP A 111 -4.15 14.19 -2.97
N GLY A 112 -4.18 12.88 -2.73
CA GLY A 112 -3.62 11.88 -3.64
C GLY A 112 -2.49 11.07 -3.04
N GLY A 113 -2.34 9.83 -3.51
CA GLY A 113 -1.20 8.99 -3.15
C GLY A 113 0.07 9.48 -3.84
N ILE A 114 1.25 9.16 -3.30
CA ILE A 114 2.51 9.68 -3.84
C ILE A 114 3.25 8.60 -4.63
N PRO A 115 3.38 8.73 -5.97
CA PRO A 115 4.16 7.79 -6.76
C PRO A 115 5.64 7.86 -6.42
N THR A 116 6.28 6.71 -6.25
CA THR A 116 7.72 6.62 -5.98
C THR A 116 8.48 5.80 -7.02
N ALA A 117 7.79 4.97 -7.81
CA ALA A 117 8.40 4.33 -8.97
C ALA A 117 8.83 5.36 -10.02
N PHE A 118 9.75 4.98 -10.92
CA PHE A 118 10.33 5.88 -11.92
C PHE A 118 10.91 7.16 -11.30
N ASN A 119 11.45 7.06 -10.09
CA ASN A 119 11.94 8.19 -9.32
C ASN A 119 10.89 9.32 -9.17
N GLY A 120 9.62 8.97 -9.01
CA GLY A 120 8.51 9.91 -8.84
C GLY A 120 7.93 10.54 -10.12
N HIS A 121 8.50 10.26 -11.30
CA HIS A 121 8.12 10.91 -12.57
C HIS A 121 6.73 10.52 -13.11
N ALA A 122 6.02 9.62 -12.44
CA ALA A 122 4.61 9.34 -12.75
C ALA A 122 3.67 10.50 -12.36
N CYS A 123 4.13 11.47 -11.54
CA CYS A 123 3.36 12.66 -11.19
C CYS A 123 4.27 13.88 -11.01
N LEU A 124 4.24 14.77 -12.00
CA LEU A 124 4.96 16.05 -12.02
C LEU A 124 3.99 17.17 -11.60
N LEU A 125 4.40 18.00 -10.65
CA LEU A 125 3.53 19.06 -10.12
C LEU A 125 3.81 20.41 -10.78
N TRP A 126 5.08 20.76 -10.96
CA TRP A 126 5.50 21.97 -11.65
C TRP A 126 6.94 21.84 -12.16
N THR A 127 7.38 22.86 -12.90
CA THR A 127 8.78 23.03 -13.30
C THR A 127 9.30 24.30 -12.64
N GLU A 128 10.52 24.25 -12.11
CA GLU A 128 11.19 25.41 -11.51
C GLU A 128 12.63 25.55 -12.04
N LYS A 129 13.33 26.61 -11.63
CA LYS A 129 14.76 26.79 -11.91
C LYS A 129 15.57 26.41 -10.67
N ASN A 130 16.52 25.50 -10.83
CA ASN A 130 17.45 25.18 -9.75
C ASN A 130 18.47 26.33 -9.52
N ALA A 131 19.30 26.22 -8.49
CA ALA A 131 20.34 27.22 -8.17
C ALA A 131 21.34 27.48 -9.31
N GLY A 132 21.47 26.56 -10.27
CA GLY A 132 22.29 26.71 -11.48
C GLY A 132 21.54 27.29 -12.69
N GLY A 133 20.28 27.71 -12.53
CA GLY A 133 19.44 28.27 -13.60
C GLY A 133 18.89 27.25 -14.59
N GLN A 134 19.08 25.96 -14.35
CA GLN A 134 18.55 24.88 -15.20
C GLN A 134 17.10 24.57 -14.83
N SER A 135 16.30 24.17 -15.83
CA SER A 135 14.94 23.70 -15.59
C SER A 135 14.97 22.38 -14.81
N HIS A 136 14.12 22.30 -13.80
CA HIS A 136 13.97 21.16 -12.91
C HIS A 136 12.50 20.80 -12.77
N GLU A 137 12.13 19.55 -13.04
CA GLU A 137 10.75 19.06 -12.93
C GLU A 137 10.53 18.54 -11.50
N VAL A 138 9.65 19.19 -10.76
CA VAL A 138 9.36 18.80 -9.38
C VAL A 138 8.26 17.75 -9.36
N THR A 139 8.63 16.55 -8.92
CA THR A 139 7.69 15.44 -8.74
C THR A 139 6.83 15.64 -7.48
N ALA A 140 5.68 14.96 -7.40
CA ALA A 140 4.89 14.93 -6.16
C ALA A 140 5.67 14.39 -4.97
N MET A 141 6.55 13.40 -5.22
CA MET A 141 7.45 12.83 -4.24
C MET A 141 8.39 13.88 -3.66
N GLU A 142 9.08 14.62 -4.53
CA GLU A 142 10.01 15.67 -4.13
C GLU A 142 9.30 16.83 -3.43
N ALA A 143 8.15 17.28 -3.95
CA ALA A 143 7.36 18.35 -3.34
C ALA A 143 6.95 18.03 -1.90
N VAL A 144 6.46 16.81 -1.65
CA VAL A 144 6.10 16.38 -0.29
C VAL A 144 7.33 16.28 0.61
N GLN A 145 8.43 15.70 0.14
CA GLN A 145 9.67 15.61 0.92
C GLN A 145 10.25 16.98 1.27
N ARG A 146 10.09 17.95 0.37
CA ARG A 146 10.56 19.33 0.54
C ARG A 146 9.69 20.13 1.53
N LEU A 147 8.37 20.00 1.44
CA LEU A 147 7.43 20.85 2.16
C LEU A 147 6.94 20.24 3.49
N ALA A 148 6.85 18.92 3.61
CA ALA A 148 6.35 18.28 4.82
C ALA A 148 7.15 18.63 6.10
N PRO A 149 8.50 18.68 6.09
CA PRO A 149 9.28 19.00 7.29
C PRO A 149 9.11 20.43 7.81
N GLY A 150 8.71 21.37 6.94
CA GLY A 150 8.50 22.78 7.29
C GLY A 150 7.06 23.12 7.69
N ALA A 151 6.12 22.18 7.54
CA ALA A 151 4.71 22.40 7.83
C ALA A 151 4.42 22.30 9.34
N GLN A 152 3.52 23.15 9.83
CA GLN A 152 3.03 23.06 11.23
C GLN A 152 2.15 21.82 11.47
N ALA A 153 1.49 21.36 10.41
CA ALA A 153 0.75 20.12 10.37
C ALA A 153 0.63 19.62 8.93
N ILE A 154 0.51 18.31 8.78
CA ILE A 154 0.34 17.63 7.50
C ILE A 154 -1.02 16.94 7.49
N LEU A 155 -1.92 17.40 6.62
CA LEU A 155 -3.25 16.83 6.42
C LEU A 155 -3.22 15.94 5.17
N ALA A 156 -3.43 14.63 5.36
CA ALA A 156 -3.62 13.70 4.25
C ALA A 156 -5.12 13.61 3.93
N VAL A 157 -5.56 14.31 2.88
CA VAL A 157 -6.97 14.49 2.55
C VAL A 157 -7.42 13.47 1.51
N GLY A 158 -8.16 12.47 1.99
CA GLY A 158 -8.67 11.36 1.21
C GLY A 158 -7.82 10.10 1.32
N THR A 159 -8.45 8.96 1.02
CA THR A 159 -7.86 7.62 1.22
C THR A 159 -6.58 7.42 0.42
N CYS A 160 -6.45 8.06 -0.75
CA CYS A 160 -5.24 7.99 -1.58
C CYS A 160 -4.01 8.51 -0.81
N SER A 161 -4.10 9.70 -0.21
CA SER A 161 -3.01 10.30 0.56
C SER A 161 -2.84 9.65 1.94
N SER A 162 -3.92 9.20 2.58
CA SER A 162 -3.87 8.60 3.92
C SER A 162 -3.26 7.19 3.89
N PHE A 163 -3.67 6.35 2.93
CA PHE A 163 -3.38 4.91 2.93
C PHE A 163 -2.97 4.34 1.56
N GLY A 164 -2.89 5.15 0.52
CA GLY A 164 -2.56 4.74 -0.87
C GLY A 164 -3.79 4.69 -1.78
N GLY A 165 -4.93 4.19 -1.27
CA GLY A 165 -6.22 4.19 -1.96
C GLY A 165 -6.21 3.48 -3.32
N ILE A 166 -7.15 3.84 -4.21
CA ILE A 166 -7.27 3.26 -5.56
C ILE A 166 -5.94 3.21 -6.33
N PRO A 167 -5.14 4.29 -6.44
CA PRO A 167 -3.90 4.23 -7.24
C PRO A 167 -2.82 3.34 -6.59
N GLY A 168 -2.90 3.08 -5.28
CA GLY A 168 -2.02 2.15 -4.56
C GLY A 168 -2.53 0.71 -4.49
N GLY A 169 -3.70 0.41 -5.06
CA GLY A 169 -4.21 -0.96 -5.15
C GLY A 169 -3.35 -1.82 -6.07
N ASN A 170 -3.42 -3.14 -5.88
CA ASN A 170 -2.66 -4.12 -6.65
C ASN A 170 -2.89 -3.96 -8.17
N PRO A 171 -1.83 -3.98 -9.00
CA PRO A 171 -0.43 -4.31 -8.67
C PRO A 171 0.44 -3.09 -8.28
N ASN A 172 -0.14 -1.92 -8.03
CA ASN A 172 0.55 -0.68 -7.68
C ASN A 172 1.76 -0.33 -8.60
N PRO A 173 1.52 -0.18 -9.92
CA PRO A 173 2.60 -0.07 -10.92
C PRO A 173 3.44 1.20 -10.78
N THR A 174 2.92 2.24 -10.12
CA THR A 174 3.63 3.51 -9.90
C THR A 174 4.23 3.62 -8.50
N GLY A 175 4.17 2.55 -7.68
CA GLY A 175 4.74 2.53 -6.33
C GLY A 175 4.16 3.62 -5.43
N ILE A 176 2.84 3.76 -5.40
CA ILE A 176 2.15 4.70 -4.53
C ILE A 176 2.46 4.40 -3.07
N ARG A 177 2.81 5.45 -2.33
CA ARG A 177 2.92 5.47 -0.87
C ARG A 177 1.98 6.51 -0.28
N SER A 178 1.56 6.33 0.97
CA SER A 178 0.88 7.40 1.70
C SER A 178 1.85 8.53 2.06
N VAL A 179 1.30 9.68 2.45
CA VAL A 179 2.10 10.85 2.83
C VAL A 179 3.00 10.57 4.03
N SER A 180 2.46 9.89 5.06
CA SER A 180 3.25 9.49 6.24
C SER A 180 4.33 8.48 5.88
N GLN A 181 4.04 7.48 5.04
CA GLN A 181 5.03 6.51 4.59
C GLN A 181 6.19 7.18 3.86
N LEU A 182 5.90 8.12 2.95
CA LEU A 182 6.93 8.81 2.19
C LEU A 182 7.76 9.77 3.06
N SER A 183 7.11 10.59 3.87
CA SER A 183 7.77 11.64 4.65
C SER A 183 8.44 11.13 5.93
N GLY A 184 7.98 9.99 6.47
CA GLY A 184 8.35 9.52 7.80
C GLY A 184 7.79 10.38 8.94
N LEU A 185 6.91 11.34 8.64
CA LEU A 185 6.33 12.26 9.61
C LEU A 185 4.89 11.85 9.99
N PRO A 186 4.44 12.18 11.21
CA PRO A 186 3.04 12.03 11.60
C PRO A 186 2.12 12.86 10.70
N THR A 187 1.00 12.28 10.27
CA THR A 187 -0.02 12.96 9.46
C THR A 187 -1.38 12.86 10.13
N VAL A 188 -2.22 13.89 9.92
CA VAL A 188 -3.65 13.82 10.24
C VAL A 188 -4.37 13.26 9.02
N ASN A 189 -4.84 12.02 9.12
CA ASN A 189 -5.47 11.30 8.03
C ASN A 189 -6.97 11.58 8.01
N ILE A 190 -7.48 12.13 6.90
CA ILE A 190 -8.90 12.41 6.70
C ILE A 190 -9.40 11.53 5.54
N PRO A 191 -9.53 10.20 5.74
CA PRO A 191 -9.83 9.28 4.66
C PRO A 191 -11.27 9.37 4.18
N GLY A 192 -11.50 8.76 3.02
CA GLY A 192 -12.74 8.74 2.24
C GLY A 192 -12.40 8.86 0.76
N CYS A 193 -13.25 8.30 -0.10
CA CYS A 193 -13.06 8.34 -1.56
C CYS A 193 -14.31 8.90 -2.26
N PRO A 194 -14.60 10.22 -2.14
CA PRO A 194 -13.84 11.23 -1.40
C PRO A 194 -14.20 11.30 0.10
N PRO A 195 -13.48 12.06 0.95
CA PRO A 195 -13.90 12.37 2.32
C PRO A 195 -15.07 13.35 2.32
N HIS A 196 -15.94 13.29 3.33
CA HIS A 196 -17.07 14.23 3.46
C HIS A 196 -16.56 15.66 3.69
N PRO A 197 -17.16 16.71 3.08
CA PRO A 197 -16.65 18.09 3.21
C PRO A 197 -16.52 18.54 4.66
N ASN A 198 -17.50 18.20 5.51
CA ASN A 198 -17.47 18.57 6.93
C ASN A 198 -16.31 17.91 7.68
N TRP A 199 -15.83 16.73 7.27
CA TRP A 199 -14.67 16.09 7.90
C TRP A 199 -13.39 16.89 7.63
N ILE A 200 -13.20 17.37 6.40
CA ILE A 200 -12.09 18.24 6.02
C ILE A 200 -12.15 19.54 6.82
N VAL A 201 -13.29 20.23 6.75
CA VAL A 201 -13.46 21.56 7.36
C VAL A 201 -13.38 21.50 8.88
N SER A 202 -14.01 20.52 9.54
CA SER A 202 -13.98 20.42 11.00
C SER A 202 -12.60 20.09 11.55
N THR A 203 -11.81 19.27 10.85
CA THR A 203 -10.41 19.01 11.21
C THR A 203 -9.57 20.28 11.10
N ILE A 204 -9.69 21.02 9.98
CA ILE A 204 -9.00 22.31 9.82
C ILE A 204 -9.43 23.27 10.93
N ALA A 205 -10.73 23.49 11.12
CA ALA A 205 -11.25 24.43 12.11
C ALA A 205 -10.79 24.11 13.55
N ARG A 206 -10.79 22.83 13.94
CA ARG A 206 -10.29 22.41 15.27
C ARG A 206 -8.78 22.63 15.42
N PHE A 207 -8.01 22.35 14.37
CA PHE A 207 -6.58 22.65 14.35
C PHE A 207 -6.34 24.16 14.54
N LEU A 208 -7.07 25.01 13.82
CA LEU A 208 -6.97 26.47 13.92
C LEU A 208 -7.39 27.02 15.28
N ALA A 209 -8.37 26.37 15.92
CA ALA A 209 -8.80 26.72 17.27
C ALA A 209 -7.76 26.36 18.35
N GLY A 210 -6.65 25.70 17.99
CA GLY A 210 -5.66 25.22 18.94
C GLY A 210 -6.16 24.05 19.79
N ALA A 211 -7.23 23.38 19.37
CA ALA A 211 -7.74 22.22 20.05
C ALA A 211 -6.78 21.05 19.85
N SER A 212 -6.52 20.28 20.91
CA SER A 212 -5.80 19.01 20.77
C SER A 212 -6.59 18.07 19.86
N LEU A 213 -5.97 17.65 18.76
CA LEU A 213 -6.52 16.64 17.86
C LEU A 213 -6.02 15.27 18.31
N SER A 214 -6.82 14.59 19.13
CA SER A 214 -6.60 13.16 19.39
C SER A 214 -6.83 12.38 18.09
N LEU A 215 -5.87 11.51 17.78
CA LEU A 215 -5.89 10.65 16.60
C LEU A 215 -6.04 9.19 17.05
N ASP A 216 -6.76 8.39 16.25
CA ASP A 216 -6.81 6.94 16.44
C ASP A 216 -5.51 6.25 15.96
N SER A 217 -5.44 4.93 16.08
CA SER A 217 -4.27 4.13 15.68
C SER A 217 -3.93 4.20 14.18
N GLN A 218 -4.82 4.73 13.35
CA GLN A 218 -4.60 4.96 11.91
C GLN A 218 -4.30 6.43 11.59
N GLY A 219 -4.07 7.27 12.60
CA GLY A 219 -3.80 8.70 12.44
C GLY A 219 -5.05 9.51 12.06
N ARG A 220 -6.26 8.97 12.23
CA ARG A 220 -7.51 9.65 11.88
C ARG A 220 -8.04 10.45 13.08
N PRO A 221 -8.69 11.60 12.88
CA PRO A 221 -9.30 12.34 13.99
C PRO A 221 -10.32 11.48 14.75
N ALA A 222 -10.04 11.20 16.03
CA ALA A 222 -10.85 10.31 16.87
C ALA A 222 -12.32 10.72 16.90
N PHE A 223 -12.58 12.04 16.96
CA PHE A 223 -13.94 12.58 16.98
C PHE A 223 -14.76 12.36 15.69
N LEU A 224 -14.14 11.90 14.60
CA LEU A 224 -14.79 11.61 13.32
C LEU A 224 -14.84 10.10 13.01
N PHE A 225 -13.89 9.32 13.51
CA PHE A 225 -13.68 7.94 13.06
C PHE A 225 -13.60 6.91 14.21
N GLU A 226 -13.44 7.33 15.46
CA GLU A 226 -13.24 6.39 16.57
C GLU A 226 -14.56 6.02 17.27
N GLY A 227 -14.69 4.75 17.61
CA GLY A 227 -15.77 4.24 18.45
C GLY A 227 -17.07 3.89 17.70
N ASP A 228 -17.99 3.32 18.45
CA ASP A 228 -19.21 2.68 17.91
C ASP A 228 -20.17 3.66 17.22
N THR A 229 -20.15 4.93 17.62
CA THR A 229 -20.96 5.99 17.01
C THR A 229 -20.50 6.37 15.60
N HIS A 230 -19.30 5.95 15.20
CA HIS A 230 -18.73 6.19 13.88
C HIS A 230 -18.65 4.91 13.05
N ASN A 231 -19.16 3.77 13.52
CA ASN A 231 -19.23 2.55 12.70
C ASN A 231 -20.47 2.56 11.78
N VAL A 232 -20.26 2.33 10.49
CA VAL A 232 -21.33 2.40 9.48
C VAL A 232 -22.47 1.43 9.77
N HIS A 233 -22.17 0.16 10.11
CA HIS A 233 -23.21 -0.83 10.37
C HIS A 233 -23.93 -0.61 11.70
N LYS A 234 -23.19 -0.28 12.77
CA LYS A 234 -23.79 -0.06 14.10
C LYS A 234 -24.83 1.06 14.08
N ASN A 235 -24.66 2.05 13.21
CA ASN A 235 -25.56 3.20 13.04
C ASN A 235 -26.42 3.11 11.77
N CYS A 236 -26.42 1.98 11.05
CA CYS A 236 -27.19 1.83 9.82
C CYS A 236 -28.69 1.68 10.13
N PRO A 237 -29.59 2.53 9.55
CA PRO A 237 -31.03 2.40 9.73
C PRO A 237 -31.65 1.10 9.19
N ARG A 238 -30.91 0.34 8.37
CA ARG A 238 -31.36 -0.97 7.85
C ARG A 238 -30.97 -2.15 8.75
N LYS A 239 -30.15 -1.92 9.77
CA LYS A 239 -29.76 -2.96 10.73
C LYS A 239 -31.01 -3.48 11.44
N GLY A 240 -31.22 -4.80 11.41
CA GLY A 240 -32.38 -5.46 12.02
C GLY A 240 -33.62 -5.56 11.14
N ASN A 241 -33.64 -4.99 9.92
CA ASN A 241 -34.81 -4.97 9.03
C ASN A 241 -34.85 -6.14 8.01
N GLY A 242 -34.31 -7.31 8.37
CA GLY A 242 -34.17 -8.46 7.48
C GLY A 242 -33.10 -8.26 6.40
N GLU A 243 -32.57 -9.36 5.86
CA GLU A 243 -31.50 -9.34 4.86
C GLU A 243 -32.07 -9.35 3.44
N ALA A 244 -31.64 -8.39 2.62
CA ALA A 244 -31.95 -8.32 1.20
C ALA A 244 -31.05 -9.29 0.43
N ARG A 245 -31.64 -10.10 -0.46
CA ARG A 245 -30.93 -11.08 -1.29
C ARG A 245 -30.65 -10.59 -2.71
N ASN A 246 -31.19 -9.43 -3.08
CA ASN A 246 -30.93 -8.73 -4.34
C ASN A 246 -31.29 -7.24 -4.20
N PHE A 247 -30.84 -6.43 -5.15
CA PHE A 247 -31.07 -4.97 -5.14
C PHE A 247 -32.52 -4.54 -5.44
N ALA A 248 -33.45 -5.45 -5.74
CA ALA A 248 -34.88 -5.11 -5.82
C ALA A 248 -35.57 -5.16 -4.45
N GLN A 249 -34.91 -5.71 -3.43
CA GLN A 249 -35.46 -5.82 -2.07
C GLN A 249 -34.98 -4.67 -1.19
N SER A 250 -35.89 -4.16 -0.35
CA SER A 250 -35.54 -3.32 0.78
C SER A 250 -35.04 -4.19 1.94
N GLY A 251 -33.91 -3.83 2.54
CA GLY A 251 -33.37 -4.57 3.68
C GLY A 251 -31.88 -4.30 3.90
N CYS A 252 -31.31 -4.94 4.90
CA CYS A 252 -29.87 -4.95 5.12
C CYS A 252 -29.16 -5.56 3.89
N LEU A 253 -28.05 -4.96 3.47
CA LEU A 253 -27.32 -5.36 2.27
C LEU A 253 -26.14 -6.28 2.60
N LYS A 254 -26.13 -6.92 3.78
CA LYS A 254 -25.01 -7.76 4.23
C LYS A 254 -24.79 -8.91 3.25
N GLU A 255 -25.88 -9.59 2.89
CA GLU A 255 -25.90 -10.69 1.90
C GLU A 255 -25.60 -10.25 0.46
N LEU A 256 -25.28 -8.98 0.24
CA LEU A 256 -24.86 -8.43 -1.04
C LEU A 256 -23.40 -7.91 -1.01
N GLY A 257 -22.66 -8.16 0.08
CA GLY A 257 -21.25 -7.78 0.23
C GLY A 257 -21.03 -6.44 0.96
N CYS A 258 -22.02 -5.94 1.70
CA CYS A 258 -21.87 -4.66 2.39
C CYS A 258 -20.77 -4.67 3.47
N ASN A 259 -19.72 -3.88 3.26
CA ASN A 259 -18.59 -3.74 4.20
C ASN A 259 -18.85 -2.77 5.36
N GLY A 260 -20.11 -2.34 5.57
CA GLY A 260 -20.50 -1.45 6.66
C GLY A 260 -20.02 -1.91 8.05
N PRO A 261 -20.04 -3.21 8.39
CA PRO A 261 -19.53 -3.69 9.67
C PRO A 261 -18.05 -3.38 9.91
N ARG A 262 -17.27 -3.31 8.83
CA ARG A 262 -15.81 -3.12 8.86
C ARG A 262 -15.39 -1.69 8.55
N THR A 263 -16.33 -0.74 8.53
CA THR A 263 -16.07 0.64 8.10
C THR A 263 -16.38 1.64 9.21
N GLN A 264 -15.39 2.46 9.55
CA GLN A 264 -15.53 3.65 10.38
C GLN A 264 -15.80 4.86 9.48
N ALA A 265 -17.05 5.30 9.51
CA ALA A 265 -17.53 6.56 8.98
C ALA A 265 -18.93 6.83 9.52
N ASP A 266 -19.25 8.09 9.80
CA ASP A 266 -20.58 8.51 10.21
C ASP A 266 -21.51 8.83 9.02
N CYS A 267 -21.26 8.22 7.85
CA CYS A 267 -22.11 8.34 6.66
C CYS A 267 -23.62 8.18 6.92
N PRO A 268 -24.13 7.23 7.74
CA PRO A 268 -25.58 7.15 8.02
C PRO A 268 -26.13 8.35 8.79
N LYS A 269 -25.28 9.11 9.50
CA LYS A 269 -25.66 10.26 10.31
C LYS A 269 -25.58 11.56 9.52
N HIS A 270 -24.46 11.81 8.85
CA HIS A 270 -24.26 13.05 8.08
C HIS A 270 -24.86 12.99 6.68
N LEU A 271 -24.99 11.79 6.11
CA LEU A 271 -25.35 11.59 4.71
C LEU A 271 -24.36 12.35 3.79
N TRP A 272 -24.76 12.63 2.57
CA TRP A 272 -23.98 13.33 1.55
C TRP A 272 -24.86 14.37 0.88
N ASN A 273 -24.20 15.41 0.35
CA ASN A 273 -24.83 16.49 -0.41
C ASN A 273 -25.95 17.18 0.39
N ASN A 274 -25.59 17.81 1.50
CA ASN A 274 -26.51 18.51 2.40
C ASN A 274 -27.62 17.61 2.99
N GLY A 275 -27.23 16.44 3.52
CA GLY A 275 -28.19 15.55 4.16
C GLY A 275 -29.10 14.78 3.19
N THR A 276 -28.79 14.75 1.90
CA THR A 276 -29.70 14.19 0.88
C THR A 276 -29.74 12.68 0.90
N ASN A 277 -28.59 12.01 0.76
CA ASN A 277 -28.55 10.54 0.70
C ASN A 277 -27.16 10.00 1.04
N TRP A 278 -27.00 8.68 1.06
CA TRP A 278 -25.75 7.97 1.31
C TRP A 278 -25.78 6.60 0.64
N CYS A 279 -24.66 5.86 0.65
CA CYS A 279 -24.53 4.62 -0.13
C CYS A 279 -25.68 3.63 0.10
N ILE A 280 -25.89 3.20 1.34
CA ILE A 280 -26.93 2.20 1.67
C ILE A 280 -28.34 2.80 1.53
N GLY A 281 -28.52 4.11 1.74
CA GLY A 281 -29.77 4.81 1.48
C GLY A 281 -30.18 4.73 0.00
N ALA A 282 -29.19 4.85 -0.90
CA ALA A 282 -29.34 4.66 -2.35
C ALA A 282 -29.34 3.18 -2.78
N ASN A 283 -29.47 2.24 -1.85
CA ASN A 283 -29.44 0.81 -2.09
C ASN A 283 -28.11 0.28 -2.66
N ALA A 284 -27.01 0.96 -2.39
CA ALA A 284 -25.65 0.53 -2.74
C ALA A 284 -24.89 0.04 -1.50
N VAL A 285 -24.10 -1.01 -1.65
CA VAL A 285 -23.27 -1.56 -0.57
C VAL A 285 -22.22 -0.54 -0.12
N CYS A 286 -21.83 -0.60 1.16
CA CYS A 286 -20.66 0.11 1.63
C CYS A 286 -19.40 -0.59 1.09
N LEU A 287 -18.47 0.20 0.55
CA LEU A 287 -17.21 -0.30 -0.03
C LEU A 287 -16.01 -0.13 0.92
N ALA A 288 -16.23 0.34 2.15
CA ALA A 288 -15.18 0.68 3.12
C ALA A 288 -14.15 1.69 2.62
N CYS A 289 -14.60 2.70 1.87
CA CYS A 289 -13.71 3.67 1.24
C CYS A 289 -12.88 4.53 2.21
N THR A 290 -13.18 4.51 3.51
CA THR A 290 -12.43 5.23 4.58
C THR A 290 -11.37 4.36 5.26
N GLU A 291 -11.27 3.07 4.91
CA GLU A 291 -10.41 2.12 5.61
C GLU A 291 -9.08 1.88 4.92
N ASN A 292 -8.07 1.55 5.73
CA ASN A 292 -6.77 1.12 5.24
C ASN A 292 -6.88 -0.23 4.48
N GLY A 293 -6.28 -0.29 3.29
CA GLY A 293 -6.35 -1.44 2.39
C GLY A 293 -7.55 -1.42 1.44
N PHE A 294 -8.35 -0.37 1.44
CA PHE A 294 -9.25 -0.08 0.32
C PHE A 294 -8.44 0.24 -0.94
N PRO A 295 -8.75 -0.36 -2.11
CA PRO A 295 -9.91 -1.23 -2.36
C PRO A 295 -9.66 -2.72 -2.07
N ASP A 296 -8.42 -3.19 -2.15
CA ASP A 296 -8.10 -4.61 -2.31
C ASP A 296 -8.63 -5.51 -1.19
N LYS A 297 -8.46 -5.12 0.09
CA LYS A 297 -8.92 -5.89 1.26
C LYS A 297 -10.45 -6.04 1.34
N PHE A 298 -11.16 -5.21 0.60
CA PHE A 298 -12.63 -5.14 0.58
C PHE A 298 -13.20 -5.62 -0.75
N SER A 299 -12.34 -5.97 -1.71
CA SER A 299 -12.69 -6.53 -3.00
C SER A 299 -12.61 -8.07 -2.97
N PRO A 300 -13.43 -8.79 -3.77
CA PRO A 300 -14.52 -8.28 -4.61
C PRO A 300 -15.72 -7.79 -3.77
N PHE A 301 -16.19 -6.57 -4.04
CA PHE A 301 -17.15 -5.86 -3.18
C PHE A 301 -18.55 -6.50 -3.05
N TYR A 302 -18.91 -7.37 -4.00
CA TYR A 302 -20.24 -8.00 -4.04
C TYR A 302 -20.21 -9.47 -3.63
N ASP A 303 -19.10 -9.94 -3.06
CA ASP A 303 -18.98 -11.31 -2.57
C ASP A 303 -19.41 -11.41 -1.11
N ILE A 304 -20.32 -12.33 -0.82
CA ILE A 304 -20.84 -12.60 0.52
C ILE A 304 -19.73 -13.13 1.44
N ALA A 305 -18.72 -13.83 0.90
CA ALA A 305 -17.57 -14.27 1.69
C ALA A 305 -16.78 -13.08 2.29
N SER A 306 -16.78 -11.92 1.61
CA SER A 306 -16.15 -10.70 2.11
C SER A 306 -17.01 -9.92 3.12
N GLY A 307 -18.34 -10.10 3.08
CA GLY A 307 -19.33 -9.40 3.92
C GLY A 307 -20.00 -10.25 5.01
N GLY A 308 -19.66 -11.54 5.11
CA GLY A 308 -20.44 -12.55 5.84
C GLY A 308 -19.72 -13.33 6.93
N GLU A 309 -18.38 -13.31 7.01
CA GLU A 309 -17.70 -14.02 8.11
C GLU A 309 -17.89 -13.26 9.44
N GLU A 310 -18.53 -13.93 10.40
CA GLU A 310 -18.40 -13.61 11.82
C GLU A 310 -16.93 -13.41 12.12
N MET A 311 -16.56 -12.19 12.57
CA MET A 311 -15.32 -11.85 13.26
C MET A 311 -14.21 -12.89 13.03
N GLN A 312 -13.60 -12.91 11.83
CA GLN A 312 -12.21 -13.32 11.76
C GLN A 312 -11.51 -12.36 12.71
N ARG A 313 -11.10 -12.87 13.87
CA ARG A 313 -10.45 -12.06 14.90
C ARG A 313 -9.20 -11.49 14.25
N ASP A 314 -9.27 -10.22 13.84
CA ASP A 314 -8.10 -9.44 13.50
C ASP A 314 -7.08 -9.68 14.61
N PHE A 315 -5.81 -9.87 14.24
CA PHE A 315 -4.78 -10.01 15.24
C PHE A 315 -4.81 -8.74 16.10
N VAL A 316 -5.07 -8.84 17.40
CA VAL A 316 -5.20 -7.68 18.28
C VAL A 316 -4.40 -7.88 19.54
N LEU A 317 -3.66 -6.85 19.94
CA LEU A 317 -2.95 -6.80 21.22
C LEU A 317 -3.90 -6.26 22.29
N THR A 318 -4.41 -7.14 23.16
CA THR A 318 -5.43 -6.77 24.17
C THR A 318 -4.86 -6.60 25.58
N ARG A 319 -3.64 -7.09 25.84
CA ARG A 319 -3.02 -7.05 27.16
C ARG A 319 -1.50 -6.85 27.08
N ALA A 320 -0.99 -5.92 27.88
CA ALA A 320 0.42 -5.77 28.20
C ALA A 320 0.50 -5.27 29.65
N GLU A 321 0.99 -6.08 30.58
CA GLU A 321 0.94 -5.80 32.01
C GLU A 321 2.25 -6.22 32.69
N TRP A 322 2.87 -5.29 33.41
CA TRP A 322 4.01 -5.57 34.28
C TRP A 322 3.55 -5.95 35.69
N ARG A 323 4.09 -7.06 36.20
CA ARG A 323 3.85 -7.53 37.57
C ARG A 323 5.15 -7.48 38.36
N GLY A 324 5.38 -6.35 39.02
CA GLY A 324 6.63 -6.08 39.74
C GLY A 324 6.91 -7.02 40.92
N ASP A 325 5.87 -7.54 41.57
CA ASP A 325 5.98 -8.51 42.67
C ASP A 325 6.58 -9.86 42.23
N ARG A 326 6.38 -10.24 40.97
CA ARG A 326 6.85 -11.51 40.39
C ARG A 326 7.88 -11.33 39.28
N SER A 327 8.23 -10.08 38.97
CA SER A 327 9.13 -9.71 37.86
C SER A 327 8.69 -10.33 36.53
N GLU A 328 7.39 -10.28 36.22
CA GLU A 328 6.80 -10.87 35.02
C GLU A 328 6.15 -9.80 34.13
N LEU A 329 6.45 -9.84 32.84
CA LEU A 329 5.73 -9.09 31.82
C LEU A 329 4.76 -10.04 31.10
N ILE A 330 3.47 -9.76 31.22
CA ILE A 330 2.40 -10.57 30.60
C ILE A 330 1.84 -9.82 29.42
N ILE A 331 1.89 -10.45 28.25
CA ILE A 331 1.45 -9.88 26.98
C ILE A 331 0.49 -10.86 26.34
N GLY A 332 -0.61 -10.36 25.79
CA GLY A 332 -1.58 -11.23 25.15
C GLY A 332 -2.57 -10.51 24.28
N GLY A 333 -3.33 -11.30 23.54
CA GLY A 333 -4.18 -10.80 22.49
C GLY A 333 -5.07 -11.87 21.90
N GLU A 334 -5.77 -11.48 20.85
CA GLU A 334 -6.57 -12.37 20.04
C GLU A 334 -6.04 -12.41 18.61
N GLY A 335 -6.38 -13.43 17.85
CA GLY A 335 -6.01 -13.52 16.44
C GLY A 335 -6.51 -14.78 15.77
N LYS A 336 -6.15 -14.97 14.50
CA LYS A 336 -6.45 -16.17 13.74
C LYS A 336 -5.67 -17.37 14.29
N PRO A 337 -6.31 -18.50 14.64
CA PRO A 337 -5.60 -19.72 15.05
C PRO A 337 -4.51 -20.12 14.06
N GLY A 338 -3.31 -20.37 14.59
CA GLY A 338 -2.12 -20.72 13.78
C GLY A 338 -1.32 -19.52 13.25
N ALA A 339 -1.81 -18.28 13.39
CA ALA A 339 -1.04 -17.09 13.04
C ALA A 339 0.14 -16.90 14.00
N SER A 340 1.28 -16.43 13.50
CA SER A 340 2.46 -16.13 14.31
C SER A 340 2.41 -14.69 14.83
N ALA A 341 2.63 -14.51 16.12
CA ALA A 341 2.77 -13.23 16.80
C ALA A 341 4.24 -12.99 17.14
N GLN A 342 4.80 -11.85 16.77
CA GLN A 342 6.10 -11.37 17.21
C GLN A 342 5.91 -10.13 18.07
N ILE A 343 6.58 -10.03 19.21
CA ILE A 343 6.41 -8.96 20.17
C ILE A 343 7.73 -8.24 20.35
N PHE A 344 7.72 -6.92 20.23
CA PHE A 344 8.87 -6.04 20.32
C PHE A 344 8.66 -5.00 21.41
N ASP A 345 9.74 -4.51 21.98
CA ASP A 345 9.76 -3.22 22.68
C ASP A 345 9.56 -2.12 21.63
N SER A 346 8.57 -1.26 21.81
CA SER A 346 8.25 -0.25 20.78
C SER A 346 9.30 0.85 20.66
N GLN A 347 10.05 1.11 21.74
CA GLN A 347 11.05 2.17 21.78
C GLN A 347 12.37 1.70 21.17
N SER A 348 12.84 0.52 21.58
CA SER A 348 14.11 -0.04 21.11
C SER A 348 13.98 -0.92 19.86
N SER A 349 12.76 -1.30 19.48
CA SER A 349 12.46 -2.35 18.48
C SER A 349 13.11 -3.70 18.79
N ALA A 350 13.55 -3.93 20.04
CA ALA A 350 14.09 -5.21 20.46
C ALA A 350 12.99 -6.27 20.54
N LEU A 351 13.20 -7.45 19.97
CA LEU A 351 12.25 -8.56 20.06
C LEU A 351 12.19 -9.08 21.51
N ILE A 352 11.01 -8.97 22.13
CA ILE A 352 10.69 -9.47 23.46
C ILE A 352 10.32 -10.97 23.41
N GLY A 353 9.66 -11.41 22.35
CA GLY A 353 9.34 -12.82 22.17
C GLY A 353 8.39 -13.08 20.99
N ALA A 354 8.05 -14.35 20.77
CA ALA A 354 7.12 -14.75 19.71
C ALA A 354 6.23 -15.91 20.20
N THR A 355 5.03 -16.00 19.65
CA THR A 355 4.08 -17.07 19.97
C THR A 355 3.19 -17.38 18.76
N VAL A 356 2.39 -18.44 18.84
CA VAL A 356 1.39 -18.80 17.82
C VAL A 356 0.02 -18.73 18.47
N VAL A 357 -0.94 -18.16 17.74
CA VAL A 357 -2.32 -18.07 18.24
C VAL A 357 -2.92 -19.46 18.39
N ALA A 358 -3.42 -19.77 19.59
CA ALA A 358 -3.98 -21.06 19.90
C ALA A 358 -5.29 -21.31 19.11
N SER A 359 -5.75 -22.56 19.09
CA SER A 359 -7.05 -22.94 18.49
C SER A 359 -8.24 -22.19 19.09
N SER A 360 -8.11 -21.68 20.31
CA SER A 360 -9.10 -20.82 20.97
C SER A 360 -9.16 -19.38 20.44
N GLY A 361 -8.25 -19.00 19.54
CA GLY A 361 -8.11 -17.64 19.02
C GLY A 361 -7.41 -16.67 19.98
N LEU A 362 -6.89 -17.16 21.11
CA LEU A 362 -6.12 -16.38 22.08
C LEU A 362 -4.63 -16.68 21.96
N TRP A 363 -3.83 -15.67 22.22
CA TRP A 363 -2.38 -15.82 22.38
C TRP A 363 -1.92 -15.07 23.62
N ASN A 364 -0.89 -15.61 24.28
CA ASN A 364 -0.19 -14.92 25.35
C ASN A 364 1.28 -15.33 25.38
N ILE A 365 2.09 -14.46 25.97
CA ILE A 365 3.47 -14.72 26.35
C ILE A 365 3.69 -14.11 27.74
N THR A 366 4.40 -14.85 28.57
CA THR A 366 4.89 -14.38 29.87
C THR A 366 6.41 -14.33 29.79
N VAL A 367 6.98 -13.15 30.01
CA VAL A 367 8.42 -12.95 30.08
C VAL A 367 8.81 -12.77 31.53
N SER A 368 9.49 -13.77 32.09
CA SER A 368 10.01 -13.73 33.44
C SER A 368 11.39 -13.05 33.43
N GLN A 369 11.58 -12.08 34.33
CA GLN A 369 12.83 -11.33 34.51
C GLN A 369 13.38 -10.66 33.23
N PRO A 370 12.60 -9.79 32.56
CA PRO A 370 13.09 -9.08 31.38
C PRO A 370 14.27 -8.17 31.75
N SER A 371 15.29 -8.11 30.89
CA SER A 371 16.50 -7.29 31.10
C SER A 371 16.22 -5.79 31.13
N THR A 372 15.15 -5.36 30.45
CA THR A 372 14.61 -4.00 30.46
C THR A 372 13.08 -4.11 30.52
N ILE A 373 12.43 -3.23 31.28
CA ILE A 373 10.96 -3.18 31.32
C ILE A 373 10.52 -2.16 30.27
N PRO A 374 9.90 -2.57 29.16
CA PRO A 374 9.47 -1.64 28.12
C PRO A 374 8.32 -0.78 28.63
N CYS A 375 8.31 0.52 28.29
CA CYS A 375 7.14 1.38 28.57
C CYS A 375 5.96 1.07 27.65
N SER A 376 6.25 0.58 26.44
CA SER A 376 5.24 0.16 25.48
C SER A 376 5.77 -0.97 24.60
N ILE A 377 4.88 -1.82 24.12
CA ILE A 377 5.21 -2.98 23.30
C ILE A 377 4.44 -2.97 21.98
N ARG A 378 5.06 -3.53 20.95
CA ARG A 378 4.55 -3.64 19.58
C ARG A 378 4.43 -5.11 19.21
N ALA A 379 3.24 -5.57 18.85
CA ALA A 379 3.00 -6.91 18.36
C ALA A 379 2.80 -6.90 16.83
N GLU A 380 3.47 -7.79 16.12
CA GLU A 380 3.40 -7.95 14.67
C GLU A 380 2.91 -9.36 14.30
N SER A 381 1.98 -9.45 13.37
CA SER A 381 1.47 -10.73 12.86
C SER A 381 0.95 -10.55 11.44
N GLU A 382 1.38 -11.42 10.52
CA GLU A 382 0.92 -11.46 9.12
C GLU A 382 0.94 -10.08 8.41
N GLY A 383 1.92 -9.22 8.73
CA GLY A 383 2.07 -7.88 8.17
C GLY A 383 1.22 -6.78 8.83
N GLN A 384 0.52 -7.09 9.92
CA GLN A 384 -0.16 -6.13 10.79
C GLN A 384 0.69 -5.80 12.01
N THR A 385 0.58 -4.58 12.53
CA THR A 385 1.36 -4.08 13.67
C THR A 385 0.44 -3.38 14.66
N PHE A 386 0.52 -3.74 15.94
CA PHE A 386 -0.28 -3.18 17.03
C PHE A 386 0.62 -2.76 18.16
N GLN A 387 0.40 -1.58 18.74
CA GLN A 387 1.22 -1.05 19.83
C GLN A 387 0.34 -0.74 21.04
N ARG A 388 0.86 -0.99 22.24
CA ARG A 388 0.18 -0.70 23.51
C ARG A 388 1.20 -0.34 24.60
N ASP A 389 0.84 0.60 25.46
CA ASP A 389 1.58 0.88 26.69
C ASP A 389 1.48 -0.31 27.67
N VAL A 390 2.54 -0.52 28.46
CA VAL A 390 2.57 -1.58 29.47
C VAL A 390 1.89 -1.09 30.74
N ASP A 391 0.76 -1.70 31.08
CA ASP A 391 0.02 -1.41 32.30
C ASP A 391 0.91 -1.72 33.52
N ASN A 392 0.95 -0.79 34.48
CA ASN A 392 1.81 -0.85 35.69
C ASN A 392 3.33 -0.86 35.44
N ALA A 393 3.80 -0.37 34.29
CA ALA A 393 5.23 -0.14 34.09
C ALA A 393 5.80 0.84 35.15
N PRO A 394 7.01 0.59 35.70
CA PRO A 394 7.64 1.51 36.64
C PRO A 394 8.02 2.82 35.94
N GLU A 395 8.17 3.92 36.69
CA GLU A 395 8.61 5.22 36.14
C GLU A 395 10.00 5.15 35.44
N SER A 396 10.80 4.14 35.76
CA SER A 396 12.09 3.85 35.13
C SER A 396 12.00 2.94 33.89
N CYS A 397 10.80 2.65 33.38
CA CYS A 397 10.63 1.85 32.16
C CYS A 397 11.40 2.50 30.98
N GLY A 398 11.91 1.69 30.06
CA GLY A 398 12.69 2.18 28.92
C GLY A 398 14.10 2.73 29.24
N SER A 399 14.49 2.82 30.53
CA SER A 399 15.87 3.16 30.89
C SER A 399 16.77 1.92 30.89
N GLU A 400 17.89 1.99 30.19
CA GLU A 400 18.94 0.98 30.21
C GLU A 400 19.65 0.99 31.57
N THR A 401 19.04 0.38 32.59
CA THR A 401 19.82 -0.15 33.72
C THR A 401 19.85 -1.66 33.60
N PRO A 402 21.00 -2.28 33.29
CA PRO A 402 21.13 -3.72 33.23
C PRO A 402 20.84 -4.31 34.61
N GLY A 403 19.88 -5.23 34.68
CA GLY A 403 19.85 -6.20 35.76
C GLY A 403 21.19 -6.95 35.81
N PRO A 404 21.74 -7.26 37.01
CA PRO A 404 23.02 -7.94 37.13
C PRO A 404 22.90 -9.35 36.55
N GLY A 405 23.44 -9.59 35.34
CA GLY A 405 23.43 -10.90 34.69
C GLY A 405 23.41 -10.93 33.16
N ALA A 406 23.40 -9.79 32.45
CA ALA A 406 23.40 -9.78 30.99
C ALA A 406 24.66 -10.46 30.41
N VAL A 407 24.48 -11.48 29.58
CA VAL A 407 25.57 -12.14 28.85
C VAL A 407 25.81 -11.34 27.57
N PRO A 408 27.02 -10.76 27.36
CA PRO A 408 27.33 -10.03 26.14
C PRO A 408 27.09 -10.90 24.89
N PHE A 409 26.58 -10.30 23.83
CA PHE A 409 26.41 -11.01 22.56
C PHE A 409 27.79 -11.33 21.96
N GLU A 410 28.05 -12.62 21.77
CA GLU A 410 29.28 -13.14 21.20
C GLU A 410 28.96 -14.01 19.99
N PHE A 411 29.67 -13.80 18.89
CA PHE A 411 29.73 -14.75 17.78
C PHE A 411 31.09 -15.45 17.84
N SER A 412 31.12 -16.73 18.23
CA SER A 412 32.37 -17.42 18.60
C SER A 412 32.83 -18.47 17.59
N LYS A 413 31.96 -18.93 16.69
CA LYS A 413 32.31 -19.97 15.72
C LYS A 413 31.55 -19.83 14.39
N ALA A 414 32.29 -19.87 13.30
CA ALA A 414 31.80 -20.15 11.96
C ALA A 414 32.74 -21.15 11.26
N GLU A 415 32.29 -22.38 10.99
CA GLU A 415 33.14 -23.46 10.46
C GLU A 415 32.39 -24.30 9.42
N TRP A 416 33.01 -24.52 8.26
CA TRP A 416 32.54 -25.44 7.23
C TRP A 416 33.14 -26.83 7.44
N ARG A 417 32.28 -27.86 7.45
CA ARG A 417 32.69 -29.27 7.45
C ARG A 417 32.52 -29.83 6.05
N SER A 418 33.62 -29.98 5.32
CA SER A 418 33.63 -30.47 3.93
C SER A 418 33.26 -31.95 3.82
N ASP A 419 33.57 -32.75 4.83
CA ASP A 419 33.26 -34.16 4.95
C ASP A 419 31.76 -34.42 5.11
N THR A 420 31.07 -33.63 5.94
CA THR A 420 29.62 -33.76 6.18
C THR A 420 28.78 -32.76 5.41
N LYS A 421 29.40 -31.88 4.62
CA LYS A 421 28.79 -30.71 3.95
C LYS A 421 27.89 -29.92 4.90
N GLU A 422 28.43 -29.46 6.02
CA GLU A 422 27.64 -28.75 7.04
C GLU A 422 28.32 -27.47 7.49
N LEU A 423 27.59 -26.36 7.50
CA LEU A 423 28.03 -25.10 8.09
C LEU A 423 27.59 -25.02 9.55
N ARG A 424 28.56 -24.78 10.45
CA ARG A 424 28.37 -24.74 11.90
C ARG A 424 28.62 -23.34 12.44
N LEU A 425 27.56 -22.74 13.00
CA LEU A 425 27.60 -21.41 13.59
C LEU A 425 27.26 -21.48 15.08
N GLU A 426 28.03 -20.81 15.94
CA GLU A 426 27.80 -20.81 17.39
C GLU A 426 28.21 -19.48 18.05
N GLY A 427 27.60 -19.18 19.18
CA GLY A 427 27.90 -17.99 19.97
C GLY A 427 27.23 -18.00 21.34
N LYS A 428 27.31 -16.86 22.03
CA LYS A 428 26.61 -16.61 23.30
C LYS A 428 25.72 -15.38 23.19
N ALA A 429 24.64 -15.39 23.95
CA ALA A 429 23.77 -14.23 24.15
C ALA A 429 23.03 -14.42 25.48
N SER A 430 22.37 -13.36 25.97
CA SER A 430 21.43 -13.51 27.09
C SER A 430 20.39 -14.60 26.76
N PRO A 431 20.07 -15.51 27.69
CA PRO A 431 19.09 -16.56 27.47
C PRO A 431 17.77 -16.05 26.88
N GLY A 432 17.23 -16.74 25.88
CA GLY A 432 16.02 -16.34 25.15
C GLY A 432 16.25 -15.34 24.00
N SER A 433 17.45 -14.76 23.89
CA SER A 433 17.78 -13.85 22.77
C SER A 433 17.89 -14.61 21.45
N ASN A 434 17.40 -14.03 20.36
CA ASN A 434 17.45 -14.63 19.02
C ASN A 434 18.62 -14.08 18.21
N ALA A 435 19.55 -14.94 17.82
CA ALA A 435 20.61 -14.63 16.87
C ALA A 435 20.13 -14.93 15.44
N GLN A 436 20.13 -13.95 14.55
CA GLN A 436 19.85 -14.09 13.11
C GLN A 436 21.16 -14.15 12.32
N LEU A 437 21.28 -15.11 11.41
CA LEU A 437 22.51 -15.41 10.69
C LEU A 437 22.33 -15.15 9.20
N PHE A 438 23.24 -14.39 8.60
CA PHE A 438 23.19 -13.97 7.20
C PHE A 438 24.47 -14.33 6.47
N ASP A 439 24.39 -14.54 5.15
CA ASP A 439 25.54 -14.43 4.27
C ASP A 439 26.00 -12.96 4.30
N ALA A 440 27.25 -12.71 4.70
CA ALA A 440 27.73 -11.35 4.88
C ALA A 440 27.96 -10.60 3.55
N TYR A 441 28.03 -11.31 2.43
CA TYR A 441 28.23 -10.73 1.10
C TYR A 441 26.90 -10.48 0.38
N SER A 442 26.00 -11.46 0.31
CA SER A 442 24.72 -11.30 -0.37
C SER A 442 23.65 -10.65 0.50
N GLY A 443 23.78 -10.75 1.83
CA GLY A 443 22.77 -10.32 2.78
C GLY A 443 21.61 -11.31 2.95
N ASP A 444 21.70 -12.48 2.33
CA ASP A 444 20.65 -13.51 2.43
C ASP A 444 20.58 -14.11 3.83
N LEU A 445 19.36 -14.32 4.33
CA LEU A 445 19.14 -14.97 5.63
C LEU A 445 19.45 -16.47 5.52
N LEU A 446 20.43 -16.92 6.31
CA LEU A 446 20.81 -18.33 6.42
C LEU A 446 19.97 -19.07 7.45
N GLY A 447 19.52 -18.39 8.50
CA GLY A 447 18.65 -18.94 9.54
C GLY A 447 18.72 -18.18 10.86
N SER A 448 18.12 -18.72 11.92
CA SER A 448 18.13 -18.11 13.25
C SER A 448 18.29 -19.15 14.36
N ALA A 449 18.84 -18.75 15.50
CA ALA A 449 19.00 -19.59 16.68
C ALA A 449 18.73 -18.81 17.97
N VAL A 450 17.89 -19.37 18.85
CA VAL A 450 17.61 -18.80 20.18
C VAL A 450 18.66 -19.28 21.18
N ALA A 451 19.19 -18.37 21.99
CA ALA A 451 20.10 -18.69 23.07
C ALA A 451 19.38 -19.50 24.16
N ALA A 452 19.91 -20.69 24.45
CA ALA A 452 19.38 -21.57 25.48
C ALA A 452 19.56 -20.99 26.89
N SER A 453 19.03 -21.66 27.90
CA SER A 453 19.15 -21.25 29.31
C SER A 453 20.60 -21.15 29.81
N ASP A 454 21.55 -21.80 29.14
CA ASP A 454 23.00 -21.69 29.42
C ASP A 454 23.68 -20.54 28.65
N GLY A 455 22.91 -19.71 27.96
CA GLY A 455 23.36 -18.54 27.20
C GLY A 455 24.00 -18.87 25.85
N LYS A 456 23.97 -20.13 25.37
CA LYS A 456 24.55 -20.51 24.09
C LYS A 456 23.50 -20.61 22.99
N TRP A 457 23.84 -20.16 21.79
CA TRP A 457 23.06 -20.39 20.58
C TRP A 457 23.90 -21.16 19.55
N LYS A 458 23.25 -22.00 18.75
CA LYS A 458 23.90 -22.81 17.72
C LYS A 458 22.98 -22.96 16.51
N LEU A 459 23.55 -22.83 15.32
CA LEU A 459 22.91 -23.14 14.05
C LEU A 459 23.76 -24.14 13.26
N ARG A 460 23.08 -25.07 12.59
CA ARG A 460 23.66 -26.10 11.73
C ARG A 460 22.91 -26.08 10.41
N LEU A 461 23.64 -25.85 9.32
CA LEU A 461 23.06 -25.76 7.98
C LEU A 461 23.65 -26.87 7.11
N PRO A 462 22.85 -27.86 6.70
CA PRO A 462 23.30 -28.90 5.78
C PRO A 462 23.33 -28.35 4.34
N ASP A 463 24.49 -28.46 3.69
CA ASP A 463 24.82 -28.10 2.30
C ASP A 463 24.24 -26.74 1.83
N PRO A 464 24.52 -25.61 2.52
CA PRO A 464 24.13 -24.29 2.05
C PRO A 464 24.89 -23.98 0.75
N ARG A 465 24.16 -23.62 -0.32
CA ARG A 465 24.77 -23.24 -1.61
C ARG A 465 24.26 -21.87 -2.07
N PRO A 466 25.17 -20.91 -2.35
CA PRO A 466 26.62 -21.00 -2.19
C PRO A 466 27.03 -21.15 -0.70
N VAL A 467 28.18 -21.80 -0.44
CA VAL A 467 28.74 -21.82 0.92
C VAL A 467 29.27 -20.41 1.21
N PRO A 468 28.81 -19.72 2.26
CA PRO A 468 29.26 -18.37 2.56
C PRO A 468 30.76 -18.35 2.88
N CYS A 469 31.51 -17.40 2.30
CA CYS A 469 32.89 -17.14 2.77
C CYS A 469 32.92 -16.44 4.13
N ARG A 470 31.85 -15.70 4.45
CA ARG A 470 31.71 -14.91 5.66
C ARG A 470 30.25 -14.86 6.06
N VAL A 471 30.01 -14.88 7.36
CA VAL A 471 28.67 -14.88 7.95
C VAL A 471 28.55 -13.70 8.90
N ARG A 472 27.39 -13.05 8.91
CA ARG A 472 27.01 -12.00 9.86
C ARG A 472 25.99 -12.56 10.85
N ALA A 473 26.17 -12.30 12.13
CA ALA A 473 25.26 -12.66 13.21
C ALA A 473 24.72 -11.40 13.86
N ASP A 474 23.40 -11.24 13.84
CA ASP A 474 22.69 -10.08 14.39
C ASP A 474 21.86 -10.53 15.61
N CYS A 475 21.95 -9.78 16.71
CA CYS A 475 21.14 -9.98 17.91
C CYS A 475 20.81 -8.63 18.54
N GLY A 476 19.53 -8.22 18.43
CA GLY A 476 19.13 -6.85 18.78
C GLY A 476 19.84 -5.83 17.89
N SER A 477 20.49 -4.83 18.51
CA SER A 477 21.28 -3.81 17.82
C SER A 477 22.74 -4.21 17.56
N THR A 478 23.18 -5.39 18.03
CA THR A 478 24.57 -5.84 17.88
C THR A 478 24.71 -6.74 16.65
N SER A 479 25.67 -6.41 15.80
CA SER A 479 26.03 -7.19 14.60
C SER A 479 27.49 -7.57 14.64
N LEU A 480 27.78 -8.86 14.45
CA LEU A 480 29.14 -9.40 14.45
C LEU A 480 29.35 -10.25 13.19
N GLU A 481 30.45 -10.00 12.48
CA GLU A 481 30.83 -10.79 11.31
C GLU A 481 32.00 -11.73 11.60
N MET A 482 31.99 -12.91 10.97
CA MET A 482 33.07 -13.87 11.06
C MET A 482 33.31 -14.57 9.72
N ALA A 483 34.58 -14.70 9.33
CA ALA A 483 34.97 -15.53 8.20
C ALA A 483 34.70 -17.01 8.50
N VAL A 484 34.17 -17.75 7.52
CA VAL A 484 33.90 -19.18 7.70
C VAL A 484 35.22 -19.93 7.62
N LYS A 485 35.60 -20.56 8.74
CA LYS A 485 36.79 -21.40 8.80
C LYS A 485 36.61 -22.63 7.91
N ASP A 486 37.66 -23.01 7.19
CA ASP A 486 37.71 -24.15 6.28
C ASP A 486 36.69 -24.07 5.11
N ALA A 487 36.21 -22.86 4.79
CA ALA A 487 35.35 -22.62 3.62
C ALA A 487 36.05 -23.08 2.33
N PRO A 488 35.30 -23.66 1.37
CA PRO A 488 35.88 -24.12 0.12
C PRO A 488 36.42 -22.94 -0.70
N SER A 489 37.36 -23.18 -1.61
CA SER A 489 38.00 -22.13 -2.42
C SER A 489 37.04 -21.39 -3.35
N ASP A 490 35.86 -21.96 -3.62
CA ASP A 490 34.76 -21.38 -4.37
C ASP A 490 33.62 -20.85 -3.47
N CYS A 491 33.86 -20.66 -2.16
CA CYS A 491 32.89 -20.02 -1.27
C CYS A 491 32.45 -18.65 -1.84
N GLY A 492 31.21 -18.25 -1.60
CA GLY A 492 30.62 -17.00 -2.13
C GLY A 492 30.54 -16.92 -3.68
N SER A 493 31.06 -17.91 -4.40
CA SER A 493 31.00 -18.02 -5.85
C SER A 493 29.83 -18.92 -6.21
N VAL A 494 29.05 -18.55 -7.23
CA VAL A 494 28.04 -19.44 -7.80
C VAL A 494 28.78 -20.60 -8.50
N GLY A 495 29.08 -21.66 -7.76
CA GLY A 495 29.62 -22.90 -8.32
C GLY A 495 28.61 -23.52 -9.30
N PRO A 496 29.02 -24.53 -10.11
CA PRO A 496 28.24 -25.09 -11.22
C PRO A 496 26.96 -25.86 -10.84
N GLY A 497 26.35 -25.57 -9.69
CA GLY A 497 25.20 -26.27 -9.14
C GLY A 497 24.20 -25.41 -8.37
N ALA A 498 24.22 -24.08 -8.50
CA ALA A 498 23.01 -23.31 -8.20
C ALA A 498 21.94 -23.74 -9.20
N LEU A 499 20.83 -24.30 -8.72
CA LEU A 499 19.71 -24.64 -9.60
C LEU A 499 19.25 -23.36 -10.28
N GLN A 500 19.52 -23.24 -11.58
CA GLN A 500 18.88 -22.21 -12.38
C GLN A 500 17.37 -22.34 -12.17
N PHE A 501 16.69 -21.22 -11.99
CA PHE A 501 15.25 -21.22 -11.94
C PHE A 501 14.73 -21.86 -13.23
N GLU A 502 14.02 -22.97 -13.10
CA GLU A 502 13.51 -23.76 -14.21
C GLU A 502 12.00 -23.85 -14.07
N PHE A 503 11.28 -23.55 -15.15
CA PHE A 503 9.88 -23.89 -15.30
C PHE A 503 9.80 -25.17 -16.15
N ILE A 504 9.37 -26.29 -15.56
CA ILE A 504 9.50 -27.61 -16.18
C ILE A 504 8.19 -28.09 -16.80
N LYS A 505 7.05 -27.75 -16.19
CA LYS A 505 5.76 -28.32 -16.58
C LYS A 505 4.61 -27.33 -16.39
N ALA A 506 3.77 -27.23 -17.42
CA ALA A 506 2.43 -26.67 -17.36
C ALA A 506 1.47 -27.59 -18.13
N GLU A 507 0.49 -28.19 -17.46
CA GLU A 507 -0.40 -29.20 -18.07
C GLU A 507 -1.84 -29.04 -17.58
N TRP A 508 -2.80 -29.08 -18.50
CA TRP A 508 -4.23 -29.11 -18.22
C TRP A 508 -4.76 -30.56 -18.21
N ARG A 509 -5.43 -30.94 -17.13
CA ARG A 509 -6.15 -32.21 -17.00
C ARG A 509 -7.64 -31.97 -17.16
N ASN A 510 -8.16 -32.31 -18.34
CA ASN A 510 -9.56 -32.05 -18.68
C ASN A 510 -10.56 -32.91 -17.90
N ASP A 511 -10.14 -34.10 -17.48
CA ASP A 511 -10.88 -35.06 -16.66
C ASP A 511 -11.07 -34.57 -15.22
N THR A 512 -10.00 -34.07 -14.59
CA THR A 512 -10.05 -33.56 -13.19
C THR A 512 -10.29 -32.05 -13.09
N LYS A 513 -10.26 -31.34 -14.22
CA LYS A 513 -10.30 -29.88 -14.32
C LYS A 513 -9.18 -29.22 -13.52
N GLU A 514 -7.95 -29.69 -13.68
CA GLU A 514 -6.79 -29.18 -12.94
C GLU A 514 -5.69 -28.66 -13.87
N LEU A 515 -5.16 -27.48 -13.56
CA LEU A 515 -3.92 -26.96 -14.11
C LEU A 515 -2.77 -27.29 -13.18
N ARG A 516 -1.80 -28.08 -13.65
CA ARG A 516 -0.64 -28.53 -12.86
C ARG A 516 0.63 -27.87 -13.35
N LEU A 517 1.32 -27.20 -12.43
CA LEU A 517 2.51 -26.39 -12.68
C LEU A 517 3.67 -26.92 -11.83
N GLU A 518 4.84 -27.16 -12.43
CA GLU A 518 6.01 -27.68 -11.72
C GLU A 518 7.32 -27.09 -12.27
N GLY A 519 8.33 -26.98 -11.40
CA GLY A 519 9.66 -26.52 -11.79
C GLY A 519 10.71 -26.73 -10.71
N LYS A 520 11.88 -26.09 -10.89
CA LYS A 520 12.95 -26.04 -9.88
C LYS A 520 13.34 -24.61 -9.57
N ALA A 521 13.73 -24.38 -8.33
CA ALA A 521 14.33 -23.13 -7.86
C ALA A 521 15.23 -23.44 -6.66
N SER A 522 16.00 -22.46 -6.20
CA SER A 522 16.75 -22.59 -4.95
C SER A 522 15.79 -22.91 -3.79
N PRO A 523 16.09 -23.91 -2.93
CA PRO A 523 15.23 -24.26 -1.80
C PRO A 523 14.80 -23.05 -0.97
N GLY A 524 13.52 -22.99 -0.58
CA GLY A 524 12.94 -21.87 0.16
C GLY A 524 12.50 -20.68 -0.70
N SER A 525 12.85 -20.65 -1.99
CA SER A 525 12.42 -19.57 -2.89
C SER A 525 10.91 -19.60 -3.11
N ASN A 526 10.29 -18.43 -3.08
CA ASN A 526 8.89 -18.26 -3.41
C ASN A 526 8.72 -18.07 -4.92
N VAL A 527 7.84 -18.86 -5.52
CA VAL A 527 7.49 -18.83 -6.94
C VAL A 527 6.04 -18.39 -7.08
N GLN A 528 5.80 -17.28 -7.77
CA GLN A 528 4.46 -16.80 -8.09
C GLN A 528 4.06 -17.23 -9.50
N LEU A 529 2.80 -17.62 -9.69
CA LEU A 529 2.30 -18.22 -10.92
C LEU A 529 1.14 -17.41 -11.46
N PHE A 530 1.23 -17.02 -12.72
CA PHE A 530 0.28 -16.13 -13.38
C PHE A 530 -0.24 -16.72 -14.69
N ASP A 531 -1.44 -16.30 -15.10
CA ASP A 531 -1.83 -16.35 -16.49
C ASP A 531 -0.91 -15.38 -17.25
N ALA A 532 -0.19 -15.88 -18.25
CA ALA A 532 0.82 -15.08 -18.93
C ALA A 532 0.20 -13.94 -19.78
N TYR A 533 -1.09 -14.01 -20.08
CA TYR A 533 -1.79 -13.04 -20.94
C TYR A 533 -2.61 -12.03 -20.15
N SER A 534 -3.44 -12.49 -19.20
CA SER A 534 -4.24 -11.59 -18.36
C SER A 534 -3.44 -11.00 -17.20
N GLY A 535 -2.35 -11.68 -16.79
CA GLY A 535 -1.61 -11.34 -15.58
C GLY A 535 -2.29 -11.77 -14.29
N ASP A 536 -3.40 -12.54 -14.38
CA ASP A 536 -4.13 -13.02 -13.21
C ASP A 536 -3.28 -14.00 -12.40
N LEU A 537 -3.27 -13.83 -11.07
CA LEU A 537 -2.57 -14.75 -10.18
C LEU A 537 -3.29 -16.12 -10.15
N LEU A 538 -2.59 -17.15 -10.60
CA LEU A 538 -3.06 -18.54 -10.58
C LEU A 538 -2.71 -19.23 -9.25
N GLY A 539 -1.64 -18.80 -8.59
CA GLY A 539 -1.22 -19.29 -7.27
C GLY A 539 0.23 -18.98 -6.93
N SER A 540 0.74 -19.57 -5.86
CA SER A 540 2.15 -19.54 -5.48
C SER A 540 2.62 -20.92 -5.02
N ALA A 541 3.94 -21.11 -4.99
CA ALA A 541 4.59 -22.31 -4.46
C ALA A 541 5.95 -21.94 -3.84
N VAL A 542 6.35 -22.65 -2.78
CA VAL A 542 7.70 -22.53 -2.21
C VAL A 542 8.52 -23.74 -2.67
N ALA A 543 9.75 -23.51 -3.14
CA ALA A 543 10.66 -24.60 -3.50
C ALA A 543 11.04 -25.41 -2.26
N ALA A 544 10.82 -26.72 -2.32
CA ALA A 544 11.14 -27.65 -1.24
C ALA A 544 12.66 -27.80 -1.07
N SER A 545 13.08 -28.53 -0.03
CA SER A 545 14.50 -28.80 0.25
C SER A 545 15.24 -29.54 -0.87
N ASP A 546 14.51 -30.23 -1.77
CA ASP A 546 15.05 -30.88 -2.96
C ASP A 546 15.09 -29.95 -4.20
N GLY A 547 14.76 -28.67 -4.03
CA GLY A 547 14.74 -27.64 -5.06
C GLY A 547 13.53 -27.70 -5.98
N LYS A 548 12.56 -28.61 -5.78
CA LYS A 548 11.36 -28.68 -6.62
C LYS A 548 10.24 -27.82 -6.05
N TRP A 549 9.48 -27.20 -6.92
CA TRP A 549 8.22 -26.55 -6.58
C TRP A 549 7.09 -27.12 -7.44
N LYS A 550 5.88 -27.18 -6.86
CA LYS A 550 4.67 -27.63 -7.55
C LYS A 550 3.48 -26.79 -7.11
N SER A 551 2.55 -26.55 -8.03
CA SER A 551 1.26 -25.93 -7.76
C SER A 551 0.17 -26.58 -8.60
N THR A 552 -1.03 -26.66 -8.05
CA THR A 552 -2.20 -27.17 -8.77
C THR A 552 -3.37 -26.23 -8.57
N ARG A 553 -3.94 -25.74 -9.67
CA ARG A 553 -5.13 -24.88 -9.66
C ARG A 553 -6.32 -25.65 -10.23
N LYS A 554 -7.39 -25.76 -9.44
CA LYS A 554 -8.64 -26.41 -9.85
C LYS A 554 -9.55 -25.42 -10.56
N ASP A 555 -10.08 -25.83 -11.71
CA ASP A 555 -11.04 -25.13 -12.58
C ASP A 555 -10.71 -23.63 -12.81
N PRO A 556 -9.50 -23.27 -13.29
CA PRO A 556 -9.22 -21.91 -13.76
C PRO A 556 -10.11 -21.59 -14.97
N ARG A 557 -10.88 -20.50 -14.89
CA ARG A 557 -11.73 -20.02 -15.99
C ARG A 557 -11.41 -18.55 -16.31
N PRO A 558 -11.00 -18.23 -17.55
CA PRO A 558 -10.70 -19.16 -18.65
C PRO A 558 -9.50 -20.06 -18.32
N VAL A 559 -9.40 -21.24 -18.96
CA VAL A 559 -8.20 -22.08 -18.84
C VAL A 559 -7.05 -21.34 -19.55
N PRO A 560 -5.93 -21.06 -18.88
CA PRO A 560 -4.81 -20.33 -19.49
C PRO A 560 -4.23 -21.14 -20.66
N CYS A 561 -3.97 -20.49 -21.80
CA CYS A 561 -3.17 -21.12 -22.87
C CYS A 561 -1.67 -21.10 -22.55
N ARG A 562 -1.24 -20.18 -21.69
CA ARG A 562 0.16 -19.98 -21.29
C ARG A 562 0.19 -19.43 -19.86
N VAL A 563 1.22 -19.80 -19.14
CA VAL A 563 1.43 -19.44 -17.74
C VAL A 563 2.82 -18.88 -17.56
N ARG A 564 2.96 -17.93 -16.62
CA ARG A 564 4.24 -17.33 -16.23
C ARG A 564 4.55 -17.71 -14.80
N ALA A 565 5.80 -18.09 -14.53
CA ALA A 565 6.33 -18.35 -13.20
C ALA A 565 7.42 -17.30 -12.89
N ASP A 566 7.26 -16.60 -11.78
CA ASP A 566 8.17 -15.55 -11.32
C ASP A 566 8.86 -15.99 -10.02
N CYS A 567 10.18 -15.91 -9.96
CA CYS A 567 10.99 -16.22 -8.79
C CYS A 567 12.07 -15.15 -8.62
N GLY A 568 11.90 -14.26 -7.62
CA GLY A 568 12.74 -13.08 -7.47
C GLY A 568 12.64 -12.16 -8.69
N SER A 569 13.76 -11.88 -9.35
CA SER A 569 13.83 -11.07 -10.57
C SER A 569 13.72 -11.88 -11.87
N THR A 570 13.60 -13.21 -11.80
CA THR A 570 13.56 -14.08 -12.99
C THR A 570 12.13 -14.54 -13.29
N SER A 571 11.73 -14.39 -14.56
CA SER A 571 10.41 -14.78 -15.06
C SER A 571 10.56 -15.77 -16.21
N LEU A 572 9.81 -16.88 -16.16
CA LEU A 572 9.76 -17.88 -17.23
C LEU A 572 8.32 -18.17 -17.62
N GLU A 573 8.06 -18.29 -18.92
CA GLU A 573 6.74 -18.60 -19.46
C GLU A 573 6.71 -19.97 -20.12
N MET A 574 5.55 -20.64 -20.03
CA MET A 574 5.34 -21.94 -20.66
C MET A 574 3.90 -22.08 -21.19
N ALA A 575 3.76 -22.62 -22.41
CA ALA A 575 2.47 -22.99 -22.95
C ALA A 575 1.86 -24.16 -22.15
N VAL A 576 0.55 -24.09 -21.88
CA VAL A 576 -0.14 -25.15 -21.15
C VAL A 576 -0.40 -26.32 -22.08
N LYS A 577 0.25 -27.45 -21.80
CA LYS A 577 0.04 -28.70 -22.53
C LYS A 577 -1.39 -29.20 -22.33
N ASP A 578 -2.01 -29.70 -23.39
CA ASP A 578 -3.39 -30.22 -23.42
C ASP A 578 -4.46 -29.19 -23.04
N ALA A 579 -4.13 -27.89 -23.12
CA ALA A 579 -5.11 -26.82 -22.97
C ALA A 579 -6.24 -26.97 -24.02
N PRO A 580 -7.50 -26.69 -23.66
CA PRO A 580 -8.62 -26.81 -24.59
C PRO A 580 -8.44 -25.82 -25.75
N SER A 581 -9.03 -26.11 -26.92
CA SER A 581 -8.91 -25.26 -28.12
C SER A 581 -9.48 -23.84 -27.93
N ASN A 582 -10.31 -23.64 -26.90
CA ASN A 582 -10.83 -22.36 -26.46
C ASN A 582 -10.16 -21.85 -25.17
N CYS A 583 -8.93 -22.29 -24.87
CA CYS A 583 -8.14 -21.70 -23.79
C CYS A 583 -8.04 -20.18 -24.01
N GLY A 584 -8.03 -19.40 -22.94
CA GLY A 584 -8.03 -17.93 -23.00
C GLY A 584 -9.26 -17.27 -23.65
N SER A 585 -10.28 -18.02 -24.10
CA SER A 585 -11.47 -17.47 -24.77
C SER A 585 -12.78 -17.82 -24.06
N VAL A 586 -13.69 -16.86 -24.02
CA VAL A 586 -15.03 -17.03 -23.45
C VAL A 586 -15.96 -17.61 -24.52
N GLY A 587 -16.14 -18.93 -24.53
CA GLY A 587 -17.26 -19.63 -25.19
C GLY A 587 -17.21 -19.83 -26.73
N PRO A 588 -18.04 -20.74 -27.28
CA PRO A 588 -18.02 -21.14 -28.69
C PRO A 588 -18.68 -20.08 -29.60
N GLY A 589 -17.93 -19.62 -30.61
CA GLY A 589 -18.32 -18.56 -31.55
C GLY A 589 -17.15 -17.73 -32.10
N ALA A 590 -15.90 -18.09 -31.78
CA ALA A 590 -14.70 -17.37 -32.19
C ALA A 590 -14.56 -17.25 -33.72
N LEU A 591 -14.60 -16.02 -34.22
CA LEU A 591 -14.19 -15.70 -35.59
C LEU A 591 -12.66 -15.78 -35.69
N PRO A 592 -12.10 -16.32 -36.79
CA PRO A 592 -10.65 -16.33 -37.02
C PRO A 592 -10.10 -14.89 -37.04
N PHE A 593 -8.92 -14.69 -36.45
CA PHE A 593 -8.28 -13.37 -36.46
C PHE A 593 -7.81 -13.05 -37.88
N GLU A 594 -8.13 -11.86 -38.35
CA GLU A 594 -7.79 -11.44 -39.71
C GLU A 594 -7.42 -9.96 -39.72
N PHE A 595 -6.27 -9.61 -40.31
CA PHE A 595 -5.88 -8.22 -40.55
C PHE A 595 -6.17 -7.81 -42.00
N LYS A 596 -7.35 -7.21 -42.21
CA LYS A 596 -7.89 -6.96 -43.56
C LYS A 596 -7.25 -5.78 -44.27
N LYS A 597 -7.05 -4.66 -43.57
CA LYS A 597 -6.68 -3.40 -44.23
C LYS A 597 -5.77 -2.54 -43.37
N ALA A 598 -4.76 -2.00 -44.05
CA ALA A 598 -3.93 -0.89 -43.60
C ALA A 598 -3.78 0.09 -44.76
N GLU A 599 -4.29 1.32 -44.62
CA GLU A 599 -4.35 2.33 -45.68
C GLU A 599 -4.05 3.71 -45.13
N TRP A 600 -3.14 4.45 -45.78
CA TRP A 600 -2.86 5.85 -45.51
C TRP A 600 -3.71 6.75 -46.42
N ARG A 601 -4.41 7.72 -45.83
CA ARG A 601 -5.15 8.74 -46.56
C ARG A 601 -4.41 10.07 -46.49
N LYS A 602 -3.78 10.43 -47.61
CA LYS A 602 -2.98 11.66 -47.73
C LYS A 602 -3.79 12.93 -47.49
N ASP A 603 -5.04 12.97 -47.99
CA ASP A 603 -5.88 14.17 -47.99
C ASP A 603 -6.22 14.67 -46.57
N ASN A 604 -6.37 13.75 -45.62
CA ASN A 604 -6.72 14.06 -44.23
C ASN A 604 -5.71 13.53 -43.20
N LYS A 605 -4.53 13.12 -43.66
CA LYS A 605 -3.44 12.55 -42.85
C LYS A 605 -3.92 11.47 -41.88
N GLU A 606 -4.64 10.47 -42.38
CA GLU A 606 -5.27 9.44 -41.54
C GLU A 606 -4.77 8.04 -41.90
N LEU A 607 -4.28 7.29 -40.91
CA LEU A 607 -3.98 5.88 -41.04
C LEU A 607 -5.18 5.06 -40.57
N ARG A 608 -5.76 4.26 -41.48
CA ARG A 608 -6.91 3.38 -41.19
C ARG A 608 -6.51 1.91 -41.16
N LEU A 609 -6.83 1.27 -40.05
CA LEU A 609 -6.52 -0.12 -39.76
C LEU A 609 -7.81 -0.86 -39.41
N GLU A 610 -8.08 -2.01 -40.03
CA GLU A 610 -9.27 -2.80 -39.74
C GLU A 610 -9.07 -4.29 -39.98
N GLY A 611 -9.88 -5.10 -39.28
CA GLY A 611 -9.86 -6.54 -39.38
C GLY A 611 -11.01 -7.20 -38.62
N ASN A 612 -10.89 -8.52 -38.48
CA ASN A 612 -11.80 -9.35 -37.69
C ASN A 612 -11.05 -9.97 -36.50
N ALA A 613 -11.72 -10.13 -35.38
CA ALA A 613 -11.25 -10.91 -34.24
C ALA A 613 -12.46 -11.46 -33.45
N SER A 614 -12.21 -12.31 -32.47
CA SER A 614 -13.26 -12.76 -31.55
C SER A 614 -13.86 -11.57 -30.78
N GLN A 615 -15.17 -11.61 -30.53
CA GLN A 615 -15.88 -10.53 -29.83
C GLN A 615 -15.21 -10.19 -28.50
N GLY A 616 -14.97 -8.90 -28.26
CA GLY A 616 -14.36 -8.42 -27.02
C GLY A 616 -12.84 -8.57 -26.94
N SER A 617 -12.20 -9.25 -27.91
CA SER A 617 -10.74 -9.32 -28.00
C SER A 617 -10.15 -7.93 -28.19
N ASN A 618 -9.03 -7.68 -27.52
CA ASN A 618 -8.26 -6.46 -27.68
C ASN A 618 -7.16 -6.69 -28.72
N VAL A 619 -7.19 -5.94 -29.81
CA VAL A 619 -6.19 -6.01 -30.89
C VAL A 619 -5.22 -4.85 -30.71
N ARG A 620 -3.94 -5.17 -30.48
CA ARG A 620 -2.86 -4.18 -30.38
C ARG A 620 -2.22 -3.99 -31.75
N LEU A 621 -1.95 -2.75 -32.10
CA LEU A 621 -1.41 -2.38 -33.40
C LEU A 621 -0.06 -1.71 -33.20
N PHE A 622 0.96 -2.23 -33.88
CA PHE A 622 2.34 -1.78 -33.77
C PHE A 622 2.88 -1.33 -35.12
N ASP A 623 3.81 -0.40 -35.12
CA ASP A 623 4.71 -0.20 -36.25
C ASP A 623 5.59 -1.46 -36.36
N ALA A 624 5.55 -2.13 -37.51
CA ALA A 624 6.20 -3.43 -37.67
C ALA A 624 7.74 -3.34 -37.69
N TYR A 625 8.31 -2.15 -37.92
CA TYR A 625 9.76 -1.96 -37.99
C TYR A 625 10.35 -1.54 -36.64
N SER A 626 9.77 -0.52 -36.01
CA SER A 626 10.22 0.01 -34.72
C SER A 626 9.71 -0.78 -33.53
N GLY A 627 8.60 -1.53 -33.69
CA GLY A 627 7.93 -2.22 -32.59
C GLY A 627 7.11 -1.30 -31.68
N ASN A 628 7.04 0.01 -31.99
CA ASN A 628 6.29 0.98 -31.20
C ASN A 628 4.78 0.72 -31.28
N LEU A 629 4.09 0.84 -30.14
CA LEU A 629 2.65 0.72 -30.07
C LEU A 629 1.98 1.95 -30.73
N LEU A 630 1.20 1.71 -31.77
CA LEU A 630 0.41 2.74 -32.46
C LEU A 630 -0.95 2.96 -31.78
N GLY A 631 -1.49 1.92 -31.16
CA GLY A 631 -2.76 1.97 -30.43
C GLY A 631 -3.38 0.58 -30.26
N SER A 632 -4.62 0.56 -29.77
CA SER A 632 -5.39 -0.67 -29.61
C SER A 632 -6.84 -0.47 -30.04
N ALA A 633 -7.49 -1.55 -30.48
CA ALA A 633 -8.89 -1.58 -30.85
C ALA A 633 -9.56 -2.83 -30.27
N LYS A 634 -10.74 -2.66 -29.67
CA LYS A 634 -11.55 -3.78 -29.18
C LYS A 634 -12.49 -4.26 -30.29
N ALA A 635 -12.54 -5.57 -30.52
CA ALA A 635 -13.48 -6.15 -31.47
C ALA A 635 -14.92 -6.01 -30.96
N ALA A 636 -15.78 -5.43 -31.79
CA ALA A 636 -17.19 -5.21 -31.50
C ALA A 636 -17.98 -6.53 -31.44
N SER A 637 -19.28 -6.45 -31.16
CA SER A 637 -20.18 -7.61 -31.11
C SER A 637 -20.30 -8.35 -32.44
N ASP A 638 -20.01 -7.70 -33.56
CA ASP A 638 -19.97 -8.32 -34.89
C ASP A 638 -18.57 -8.87 -35.27
N GLY A 639 -17.63 -8.87 -34.33
CA GLY A 639 -16.26 -9.35 -34.51
C GLY A 639 -15.34 -8.40 -35.28
N LYS A 640 -15.81 -7.22 -35.70
CA LYS A 640 -14.96 -6.25 -36.40
C LYS A 640 -14.20 -5.36 -35.43
N TRP A 641 -12.96 -5.06 -35.75
CA TRP A 641 -12.16 -4.04 -35.06
C TRP A 641 -11.65 -3.02 -36.06
N LYS A 642 -11.54 -1.76 -35.61
CA LYS A 642 -11.05 -0.64 -36.40
C LYS A 642 -10.23 0.32 -35.53
N LEU A 643 -9.13 0.83 -36.07
CA LEU A 643 -8.36 1.92 -35.49
C LEU A 643 -8.10 2.97 -36.57
N SER A 644 -8.28 4.24 -36.23
CA SER A 644 -7.95 5.37 -37.10
C SER A 644 -7.04 6.32 -36.33
N LEU A 645 -5.88 6.63 -36.91
CA LEU A 645 -4.88 7.52 -36.30
C LEU A 645 -4.71 8.75 -37.17
N HIS A 646 -4.87 9.93 -36.58
CA HIS A 646 -4.64 11.21 -37.27
C HIS A 646 -3.21 11.69 -37.06
N ASP A 647 -2.56 12.02 -38.19
CA ASP A 647 -1.18 12.49 -38.31
C ASP A 647 -0.16 11.68 -37.47
N PRO A 648 -0.13 10.32 -37.54
CA PRO A 648 0.89 9.53 -36.87
C PRO A 648 2.27 9.88 -37.46
N ARG A 649 3.22 10.28 -36.60
CA ARG A 649 4.60 10.58 -37.01
C ARG A 649 5.58 9.70 -36.25
N PRO A 650 6.46 8.96 -36.95
CA PRO A 650 6.47 8.76 -38.41
C PRO A 650 5.27 7.94 -38.90
N VAL A 651 4.85 8.11 -40.16
CA VAL A 651 3.81 7.26 -40.75
C VAL A 651 4.42 5.86 -40.98
N PRO A 652 3.85 4.77 -40.43
CA PRO A 652 4.43 3.44 -40.56
C PRO A 652 4.37 2.94 -42.01
N CYS A 653 5.44 2.34 -42.52
CA CYS A 653 5.40 1.64 -43.82
C CYS A 653 4.66 0.30 -43.73
N ARG A 654 4.67 -0.32 -42.55
CA ARG A 654 4.08 -1.63 -42.27
C ARG A 654 3.57 -1.66 -40.85
N VAL A 655 2.41 -2.28 -40.66
CA VAL A 655 1.76 -2.41 -39.35
C VAL A 655 1.65 -3.87 -38.99
N ARG A 656 1.87 -4.19 -37.72
CA ARG A 656 1.61 -5.51 -37.13
C ARG A 656 0.37 -5.44 -36.24
N ALA A 657 -0.61 -6.28 -36.51
CA ALA A 657 -1.78 -6.48 -35.67
C ALA A 657 -1.60 -7.75 -34.84
N ASP A 658 -1.86 -7.64 -33.55
CA ASP A 658 -1.67 -8.69 -32.56
C ASP A 658 -2.94 -8.85 -31.70
N CYS A 659 -3.55 -10.05 -31.72
CA CYS A 659 -4.70 -10.40 -30.88
C CYS A 659 -4.36 -11.39 -29.76
N GLY A 660 -3.07 -11.60 -29.46
CA GLY A 660 -2.56 -12.45 -28.39
C GLY A 660 -2.17 -13.87 -28.81
N VAL A 661 -2.83 -14.46 -29.81
CA VAL A 661 -2.55 -15.84 -30.30
C VAL A 661 -2.09 -15.89 -31.76
N GLU A 662 -2.47 -14.90 -32.56
CA GLU A 662 -2.12 -14.77 -33.97
C GLU A 662 -1.61 -13.35 -34.21
N THR A 663 -0.57 -13.23 -35.05
CA THR A 663 -0.03 -11.93 -35.48
C THR A 663 -0.04 -11.88 -36.99
N PHE A 664 -0.48 -10.74 -37.53
CA PHE A 664 -0.45 -10.49 -38.96
C PHE A 664 0.19 -9.15 -39.24
N GLU A 665 1.03 -9.11 -40.26
CA GLU A 665 1.66 -7.88 -40.73
C GLU A 665 1.12 -7.50 -42.10
N LYS A 666 0.86 -6.21 -42.29
CA LYS A 666 0.38 -5.69 -43.56
C LYS A 666 1.11 -4.40 -43.92
N SER A 667 1.55 -4.32 -45.18
CA SER A 667 2.09 -3.08 -45.72
C SER A 667 0.98 -2.03 -45.78
N VAL A 668 1.31 -0.80 -45.38
CA VAL A 668 0.36 0.31 -45.44
C VAL A 668 0.20 0.72 -46.90
N LYS A 669 -1.00 0.53 -47.43
CA LYS A 669 -1.35 0.95 -48.78
C LYS A 669 -1.28 2.48 -48.85
N ASP A 670 -0.74 3.01 -49.95
CA ASP A 670 -0.62 4.44 -50.22
C ASP A 670 0.25 5.20 -49.19
N ALA A 671 1.13 4.50 -48.47
CA ALA A 671 2.07 5.12 -47.53
C ALA A 671 2.98 6.17 -48.23
N PRO A 672 3.36 7.26 -47.53
CA PRO A 672 4.33 8.22 -48.04
C PRO A 672 5.68 7.57 -48.39
N VAL A 673 6.41 8.15 -49.35
CA VAL A 673 7.73 7.62 -49.80
C VAL A 673 8.76 7.63 -48.66
N ASP A 674 8.58 8.52 -47.68
CA ASP A 674 9.37 8.68 -46.47
C ASP A 674 8.77 7.99 -45.24
N CYS A 675 7.82 7.06 -45.42
CA CYS A 675 7.26 6.27 -44.32
C CYS A 675 8.38 5.61 -43.48
N GLY A 676 8.16 5.49 -42.17
CA GLY A 676 9.12 4.91 -41.21
C GLY A 676 10.39 5.74 -40.97
N ARG A 677 10.53 6.94 -41.57
CA ARG A 677 11.64 7.86 -41.30
C ARG A 677 11.13 9.06 -40.50
N ASN A 678 11.92 9.50 -39.51
CA ASN A 678 11.69 10.77 -38.83
C ASN A 678 11.96 11.89 -39.85
N SER A 679 10.90 12.47 -40.41
CA SER A 679 10.94 13.70 -41.20
C SER A 679 10.95 14.92 -40.29
#